data_AF-M4BJB8-F1
#
_entry.id   AF-M4BJB8-F1
#
_cell.length_a   1.000
_cell.length_b   1.000
_cell.length_c   1.000
_cell.angle_alpha   90.00
_cell.angle_beta   90.00
_cell.angle_gamma   90.00
#
_symmetry.space_group_name_H-M   'P 1'
#
loop_
_entity.id
_entity.type
_entity.pdbx_description
1 polymer ?
#
loop_
_entity_poly.entity_id
_entity_poly.type
_entity_poly.pdbx_seq_one_letter_code
_entity_poly.pdbx_strand_id
1 'polypeptide(L)'
;MTDCSVASQALTDAPDATDDADLVNFASSLLEAADVDSDLPVAALDFAALDAVDAAIHAPSDLAFESIGTSDSSLDLPLDPVLTTGGQEEEVLGAGNALEADADDGIRVLVWFRRDLRLHDNLALTTALQLIQQVQDKEEENKDEEGKEGGDQRTQKSRRRVVLIPLYIVHRPKIMLCGVNRFQFMLESVSDLADALAARGSRLVVAQGDGVKVLRRLLPAWRITHLFFDAATEPFAIERDNRVVALATRLGIETQLTNGYSLYDLDAIIAGNGGKPPKTYTAFLRALAMQPEPPKPLPTPEKVPPLVFLPSELYQQVVDYWKNRAKADQIVVQSDGTEKVIEDEQDDSGEMDKELREIAGSEQQFALPEVADFGYDVPERHPFIYGGEQIALSILRDYCRNEGRVVKFEKPKTSPAQTTPSASTTSLSPFLYFGCISPRTFLHHVRSIQENHAKALSATPVSLDGQLLWREFFHCHGYANPYFDKMEESPTCLQIDWRWHKIPEKEEDMTDDDKLARSQFKAWREGQTGFPWIDAIMIQLKKEGWMHHLARHSVACFLTRGDLYISWVRGLEVFQELLIDHDWSINAGNWLWLSSSYFFKAYFRVYSPSTFGKNWDPEGLFIRKYVPALSKMPVKYIYEPWKAPMTVQHAAGCLIGKDYPFPIVDHKIAVRRCMAGMKKSYAVGKYGSPPISEPPTSPTNKRPRENSSSSSETSDDSAQ
;
A
#
# COMPACT_ATOMS: atom_id res chain seq x y z
N MET A 1 44.85 -2.35 10.96
CA MET A 1 45.71 -1.23 10.53
C MET A 1 46.18 -1.49 9.11
N THR A 2 45.44 -0.96 8.14
CA THR A 2 45.89 -0.65 6.77
C THR A 2 44.75 0.14 6.15
N ASP A 3 45.03 1.36 5.71
CA ASP A 3 43.99 2.33 5.35
C ASP A 3 43.41 2.09 3.95
N CYS A 4 42.13 2.47 3.80
CA CYS A 4 41.51 2.72 2.50
C CYS A 4 40.73 4.03 2.60
N SER A 5 41.31 5.10 2.05
CA SER A 5 40.72 6.43 2.06
C SER A 5 39.56 6.53 1.06
N VAL A 6 38.35 6.74 1.56
CA VAL A 6 37.17 7.00 0.74
C VAL A 6 37.25 8.41 0.16
N ALA A 7 37.54 8.52 -1.14
CA ALA A 7 37.45 9.77 -1.88
C ALA A 7 36.06 9.90 -2.53
N SER A 8 35.20 10.74 -1.96
CA SER A 8 33.86 11.02 -2.51
C SER A 8 33.96 11.88 -3.78
N GLN A 9 33.88 11.27 -4.96
CA GLN A 9 33.67 11.99 -6.21
C GLN A 9 32.18 12.04 -6.56
N ALA A 10 31.62 13.25 -6.57
CA ALA A 10 30.29 13.52 -7.10
C ALA A 10 30.33 13.48 -8.64
N LEU A 11 30.02 12.32 -9.22
CA LEU A 11 29.93 12.16 -10.68
C LEU A 11 28.62 12.76 -11.19
N THR A 12 28.73 13.90 -11.86
CA THR A 12 27.65 14.53 -12.62
C THR A 12 27.53 13.89 -14.00
N ASP A 13 26.98 12.68 -14.05
CA ASP A 13 26.65 12.02 -15.32
C ASP A 13 25.58 12.81 -16.08
N ALA A 14 25.96 13.39 -17.23
CA ALA A 14 24.99 13.96 -18.16
C ALA A 14 24.09 12.84 -18.72
N PRO A 15 22.76 13.04 -18.84
CA PRO A 15 21.87 12.02 -19.34
C PRO A 15 22.14 11.74 -20.83
N ASP A 16 22.31 10.46 -21.18
CA ASP A 16 22.36 10.04 -22.57
C ASP A 16 21.00 10.33 -23.23
N ALA A 17 21.01 11.16 -24.28
CA ALA A 17 19.81 11.64 -24.95
C ALA A 17 19.05 10.53 -25.71
N THR A 18 19.62 9.33 -25.86
CA THR A 18 18.97 8.20 -26.53
C THR A 18 18.04 7.39 -25.63
N ASP A 19 18.32 7.28 -24.33
CA ASP A 19 17.57 6.41 -23.39
C ASP A 19 16.22 7.03 -22.96
N ASP A 20 16.10 8.37 -22.91
CA ASP A 20 14.84 9.07 -22.57
C ASP A 20 13.72 8.86 -23.61
N ALA A 21 14.08 8.47 -24.84
CA ALA A 21 13.18 8.46 -25.98
C ALA A 21 11.97 7.53 -25.78
N ASP A 22 12.13 6.34 -25.19
CA ASP A 22 11.06 5.34 -25.14
C ASP A 22 10.00 5.61 -24.07
N LEU A 23 10.38 6.18 -22.93
CA LEU A 23 9.42 6.67 -21.93
C LEU A 23 8.62 7.85 -22.51
N VAL A 24 9.30 8.73 -23.25
CA VAL A 24 8.65 9.81 -24.00
C VAL A 24 7.75 9.23 -25.09
N ASN A 25 8.15 8.23 -25.88
CA ASN A 25 7.36 7.63 -26.95
C ASN A 25 6.10 6.91 -26.42
N PHE A 26 6.21 6.13 -25.34
CA PHE A 26 5.05 5.47 -24.74
C PHE A 26 4.07 6.50 -24.15
N ALA A 27 4.56 7.47 -23.38
CA ALA A 27 3.71 8.57 -22.90
C ALA A 27 3.13 9.41 -24.06
N SER A 28 3.90 9.62 -25.13
CA SER A 28 3.46 10.30 -26.35
C SER A 28 2.34 9.52 -27.03
N SER A 29 2.39 8.19 -27.11
CA SER A 29 1.28 7.38 -27.63
C SER A 29 0.01 7.46 -26.76
N LEU A 30 0.16 7.60 -25.43
CA LEU A 30 -0.96 7.84 -24.51
C LEU A 30 -1.55 9.26 -24.64
N LEU A 31 -0.77 10.21 -25.18
CA LEU A 31 -1.12 11.60 -25.41
C LEU A 31 -1.51 11.90 -26.87
N GLU A 32 -1.10 11.11 -27.85
CA GLU A 32 -1.54 11.18 -29.26
C GLU A 32 -2.87 10.44 -29.47
N ALA A 33 -3.25 9.58 -28.51
CA ALA A 33 -4.63 9.19 -28.28
C ALA A 33 -5.45 10.28 -27.52
N ALA A 34 -4.83 11.39 -27.11
CA ALA A 34 -5.47 12.52 -26.44
C ALA A 34 -5.59 13.76 -27.34
N ASP A 35 -4.53 14.10 -28.08
CA ASP A 35 -4.42 15.30 -28.91
C ASP A 35 -4.77 15.01 -30.37
N VAL A 36 -5.95 15.47 -30.78
CA VAL A 36 -6.35 15.63 -32.19
C VAL A 36 -6.46 17.13 -32.56
N ASP A 37 -6.47 18.03 -31.57
CA ASP A 37 -6.50 19.49 -31.73
C ASP A 37 -5.85 20.16 -30.50
N SER A 38 -4.56 20.49 -30.58
CA SER A 38 -3.83 21.21 -29.51
C SER A 38 -2.83 22.25 -30.05
N ASP A 39 -3.16 22.94 -31.14
CA ASP A 39 -2.38 24.05 -31.68
C ASP A 39 -2.42 25.28 -30.74
N LEU A 40 -1.57 25.23 -29.70
CA LEU A 40 -1.16 26.37 -28.89
C LEU A 40 0.23 26.82 -29.36
N PRO A 41 0.34 27.81 -30.25
CA PRO A 41 1.63 28.26 -30.75
C PRO A 41 2.48 28.85 -29.62
N VAL A 42 3.71 28.35 -29.46
CA VAL A 42 4.66 28.77 -28.41
C VAL A 42 5.32 30.10 -28.78
N ALA A 43 4.51 31.11 -29.10
CA ALA A 43 4.92 32.42 -29.56
C ALA A 43 4.85 33.46 -28.44
N ALA A 44 6.02 33.88 -27.96
CA ALA A 44 6.28 35.10 -27.17
C ALA A 44 5.17 35.55 -26.19
N LEU A 45 5.20 35.03 -24.96
CA LEU A 45 4.49 35.65 -23.83
C LEU A 45 5.34 36.79 -23.27
N ASP A 46 4.74 37.99 -23.16
CA ASP A 46 5.37 39.20 -22.63
C ASP A 46 5.56 39.12 -21.11
N PHE A 47 6.74 39.54 -20.63
CA PHE A 47 7.07 39.59 -19.22
C PHE A 47 6.34 40.72 -18.48
N ALA A 48 6.06 41.85 -19.13
CA ALA A 48 5.39 42.99 -18.50
C ALA A 48 3.94 42.69 -18.04
N ALA A 49 3.33 41.63 -18.59
CA ALA A 49 2.01 41.16 -18.20
C ALA A 49 2.00 40.29 -16.92
N LEU A 50 3.17 39.90 -16.38
CA LEU A 50 3.28 39.10 -15.15
C LEU A 50 3.33 40.00 -13.91
N ASP A 51 4.19 41.02 -13.90
CA ASP A 51 4.36 41.97 -12.79
C ASP A 51 3.03 42.72 -12.47
N ALA A 52 2.21 42.96 -13.50
CA ALA A 52 0.90 43.60 -13.37
C ALA A 52 -0.16 42.72 -12.67
N VAL A 53 0.03 41.41 -12.57
CA VAL A 53 -0.84 40.49 -11.83
C VAL A 53 -0.43 40.43 -10.36
N ASP A 54 0.88 40.39 -10.10
CA ASP A 54 1.47 40.36 -8.75
C ASP A 54 1.02 41.58 -7.93
N ALA A 55 1.14 42.78 -8.51
CA ALA A 55 0.72 44.04 -7.91
C ALA A 55 -0.80 44.13 -7.61
N ALA A 56 -1.64 43.32 -8.25
CA ALA A 56 -3.09 43.32 -8.05
C ALA A 56 -3.55 42.40 -6.89
N ILE A 57 -2.68 41.51 -6.40
CA ILE A 57 -3.00 40.54 -5.33
C ILE A 57 -2.72 41.11 -3.93
N HIS A 58 -2.01 42.23 -3.82
CA HIS A 58 -1.46 42.76 -2.57
C HIS A 58 -2.05 44.11 -2.11
N ALA A 59 -3.29 44.43 -2.52
CA ALA A 59 -4.02 45.60 -2.04
C ALA A 59 -4.92 45.25 -0.83
N PRO A 60 -4.61 45.70 0.40
CA PRO A 60 -5.43 45.42 1.57
C PRO A 60 -6.69 46.29 1.62
N SER A 61 -7.75 45.75 2.21
CA SER A 61 -8.98 46.48 2.55
C SER A 61 -9.43 46.13 3.97
N ASP A 62 -9.29 47.08 4.89
CA ASP A 62 -9.84 46.96 6.25
C ASP A 62 -11.38 46.96 6.25
N LEU A 63 -11.97 46.17 7.15
CA LEU A 63 -13.17 46.57 7.92
C LEU A 63 -13.34 45.61 9.11
N ALA A 64 -13.54 46.16 10.31
CA ALA A 64 -13.57 45.42 11.57
C ALA A 64 -15.01 45.08 12.04
N PHE A 65 -15.13 44.14 12.97
CA PHE A 65 -16.30 44.02 13.86
C PHE A 65 -15.91 43.55 15.27
N GLU A 66 -16.67 43.97 16.27
CA GLU A 66 -16.32 43.89 17.69
C GLU A 66 -16.91 42.67 18.43
N SER A 67 -16.54 42.53 19.71
CA SER A 67 -16.78 41.38 20.58
C SER A 67 -17.97 41.53 21.55
N ILE A 68 -18.44 40.39 22.08
CA ILE A 68 -19.14 40.14 23.38
C ILE A 68 -19.05 38.61 23.60
N GLY A 69 -18.85 38.03 24.80
CA GLY A 69 -18.57 38.60 26.12
C GLY A 69 -19.25 37.81 27.26
N THR A 70 -18.55 37.57 28.39
CA THR A 70 -19.03 36.97 29.68
C THR A 70 -19.46 35.48 29.66
N SER A 71 -19.43 34.68 30.74
CA SER A 71 -18.73 34.68 32.06
C SER A 71 -18.97 33.29 32.70
N ASP A 72 -17.96 32.51 33.08
CA ASP A 72 -17.28 32.47 34.39
C ASP A 72 -18.14 32.05 35.61
N SER A 73 -17.73 30.95 36.27
CA SER A 73 -17.76 30.75 37.74
C SER A 73 -17.07 29.42 38.13
N SER A 74 -16.37 29.41 39.27
CA SER A 74 -15.53 28.30 39.78
C SER A 74 -16.04 27.73 41.11
N LEU A 75 -15.38 26.68 41.65
CA LEU A 75 -14.94 26.55 43.06
C LEU A 75 -14.33 25.16 43.39
N ASP A 76 -13.01 25.15 43.66
CA ASP A 76 -12.27 24.56 44.80
C ASP A 76 -12.83 23.31 45.53
N LEU A 77 -12.11 22.16 45.60
CA LEU A 77 -10.93 21.79 46.47
C LEU A 77 -11.33 21.46 47.95
N PRO A 78 -10.53 20.75 48.80
CA PRO A 78 -9.06 20.49 48.72
C PRO A 78 -8.49 19.12 49.25
N LEU A 79 -7.14 18.95 49.12
CA LEU A 79 -6.15 18.21 49.97
C LEU A 79 -6.14 16.65 50.11
N ASP A 80 -5.13 15.98 49.50
CA ASP A 80 -3.81 15.54 50.06
C ASP A 80 -3.63 15.19 51.57
N PRO A 81 -2.52 14.52 52.02
CA PRO A 81 -1.30 14.00 51.33
C PRO A 81 -1.01 12.48 51.61
N VAL A 82 0.10 11.78 51.27
CA VAL A 82 1.51 11.86 51.75
C VAL A 82 2.45 10.85 51.02
N LEU A 83 3.71 11.26 50.74
CA LEU A 83 5.05 10.59 50.73
C LEU A 83 5.17 9.05 51.01
N THR A 84 6.17 8.23 50.60
CA THR A 84 7.44 8.24 49.79
C THR A 84 7.98 6.76 49.72
N THR A 85 9.09 6.27 49.11
CA THR A 85 10.34 6.81 48.49
C THR A 85 11.02 5.71 47.62
N GLY A 86 11.82 6.08 46.59
CA GLY A 86 12.81 5.20 45.92
C GLY A 86 12.24 4.20 44.89
N GLY A 87 12.95 3.74 43.84
CA GLY A 87 14.37 3.87 43.49
C GLY A 87 15.21 2.67 43.97
N GLN A 88 15.98 1.93 43.16
CA GLN A 88 16.39 2.12 41.75
C GLN A 88 16.81 0.76 41.13
N GLU A 89 17.19 0.76 39.84
CA GLU A 89 18.18 -0.10 39.10
C GLU A 89 18.81 -1.35 39.81
N GLU A 90 19.13 -2.49 39.17
CA GLU A 90 19.68 -2.69 37.80
C GLU A 90 19.74 -4.19 37.34
N GLU A 91 19.75 -4.40 36.02
CA GLU A 91 20.51 -5.40 35.21
C GLU A 91 20.51 -6.96 35.41
N VAL A 92 20.22 -7.65 34.27
CA VAL A 92 20.75 -8.93 33.71
C VAL A 92 20.73 -10.23 34.56
N LEU A 93 19.99 -11.25 34.08
CA LEU A 93 20.51 -12.58 33.60
C LEU A 93 19.35 -13.52 33.19
N GLY A 94 19.63 -14.49 32.31
CA GLY A 94 18.62 -15.37 31.73
C GLY A 94 18.66 -16.82 32.23
N ALA A 95 17.48 -17.34 32.58
CA ALA A 95 17.16 -18.77 32.70
C ALA A 95 15.67 -18.96 32.34
N GLY A 96 15.18 -20.13 31.92
CA GLY A 96 15.89 -21.40 31.72
C GLY A 96 15.09 -22.59 32.26
N ASN A 97 14.12 -23.07 31.48
CA ASN A 97 13.35 -24.31 31.65
C ASN A 97 12.56 -24.52 32.97
N ALA A 98 11.23 -24.39 32.87
CA ALA A 98 10.28 -25.28 33.55
C ALA A 98 8.90 -25.23 32.87
N LEU A 99 8.51 -26.28 32.13
CA LEU A 99 7.11 -26.69 31.83
C LEU A 99 7.05 -27.93 30.90
N GLU A 100 7.78 -29.01 31.22
CA GLU A 100 7.56 -30.32 30.57
C GLU A 100 6.42 -31.07 31.26
N ALA A 101 5.23 -31.08 30.64
CA ALA A 101 4.12 -31.94 31.04
C ALA A 101 3.19 -32.37 29.88
N ASP A 102 3.55 -32.10 28.61
CA ASP A 102 3.20 -33.00 27.49
C ASP A 102 4.07 -32.68 26.25
N ALA A 103 4.96 -33.60 25.88
CA ALA A 103 5.91 -33.44 24.78
C ALA A 103 5.27 -33.89 23.45
N ASP A 104 4.37 -33.05 22.92
CA ASP A 104 3.79 -33.18 21.58
C ASP A 104 4.89 -32.97 20.52
N ASP A 105 5.67 -34.03 20.23
CA ASP A 105 6.71 -34.16 19.19
C ASP A 105 6.13 -34.12 17.75
N GLY A 106 5.00 -33.41 17.59
CA GLY A 106 4.28 -33.18 16.35
C GLY A 106 4.70 -31.89 15.65
N ILE A 107 4.69 -31.91 14.32
CA ILE A 107 5.08 -30.76 13.51
C ILE A 107 3.88 -29.85 13.29
N ARG A 108 3.95 -28.63 13.82
CA ARG A 108 2.88 -27.63 13.73
C ARG A 108 3.30 -26.50 12.79
N VAL A 109 2.65 -26.46 11.63
CA VAL A 109 2.95 -25.55 10.51
C VAL A 109 1.94 -24.42 10.48
N LEU A 110 2.40 -23.18 10.53
CA LEU A 110 1.58 -21.98 10.31
C LEU A 110 1.87 -21.42 8.90
N VAL A 111 0.86 -21.37 8.04
CA VAL A 111 0.93 -20.63 6.76
C VAL A 111 0.20 -19.32 6.97
N TRP A 112 0.96 -18.21 6.98
CA TRP A 112 0.41 -16.87 7.20
C TRP A 112 0.19 -16.17 5.86
N PHE A 113 -1.08 -16.07 5.46
CA PHE A 113 -1.52 -15.36 4.26
C PHE A 113 -1.53 -13.84 4.53
N ARG A 114 -1.07 -13.03 3.56
CA ARG A 114 -1.06 -11.55 3.66
C ARG A 114 -1.53 -10.85 2.37
N ARG A 115 -0.84 -11.09 1.25
CA ARG A 115 -1.10 -10.52 -0.10
C ARG A 115 -1.14 -11.62 -1.17
N ASP A 116 -1.44 -12.83 -0.74
CA ASP A 116 -1.38 -14.07 -1.50
C ASP A 116 -2.68 -14.84 -1.31
N LEU A 117 -3.82 -14.12 -1.36
CA LEU A 117 -5.18 -14.60 -1.07
C LEU A 117 -5.72 -15.53 -2.16
N ARG A 118 -5.02 -16.64 -2.38
CA ARG A 118 -5.28 -17.68 -3.39
C ARG A 118 -4.64 -19.01 -2.97
N LEU A 119 -5.14 -20.10 -3.53
CA LEU A 119 -4.56 -21.44 -3.42
C LEU A 119 -3.80 -21.87 -4.70
N HIS A 120 -4.13 -21.33 -5.88
CA HIS A 120 -3.32 -21.57 -7.08
C HIS A 120 -1.97 -20.85 -6.98
N ASP A 121 -0.89 -21.52 -7.41
CA ASP A 121 0.44 -20.91 -7.53
C ASP A 121 0.89 -20.09 -6.29
N ASN A 122 0.55 -20.58 -5.10
CA ASN A 122 1.00 -20.02 -3.83
C ASN A 122 2.24 -20.81 -3.37
N LEU A 123 3.40 -20.15 -3.37
CA LEU A 123 4.68 -20.78 -3.03
C LEU A 123 4.71 -21.22 -1.56
N ALA A 124 4.41 -20.31 -0.62
CA ALA A 124 4.43 -20.58 0.82
C ALA A 124 3.56 -21.79 1.20
N LEU A 125 2.34 -21.86 0.66
CA LEU A 125 1.45 -23.00 0.86
C LEU A 125 2.01 -24.28 0.23
N THR A 126 2.54 -24.25 -1.00
CA THR A 126 3.09 -25.47 -1.61
C THR A 126 4.33 -25.98 -0.87
N THR A 127 5.25 -25.12 -0.44
CA THR A 127 6.43 -25.54 0.33
C THR A 127 6.03 -26.09 1.71
N ALA A 128 5.03 -25.50 2.36
CA ALA A 128 4.46 -26.05 3.60
C ALA A 128 3.85 -27.45 3.39
N LEU A 129 3.09 -27.66 2.31
CA LEU A 129 2.53 -28.97 1.96
C LEU A 129 3.62 -30.00 1.60
N GLN A 130 4.71 -29.57 0.94
CA GLN A 130 5.86 -30.43 0.64
C GLN A 130 6.60 -30.88 1.90
N LEU A 131 6.81 -29.99 2.87
CA LEU A 131 7.35 -30.37 4.18
C LEU A 131 6.45 -31.40 4.88
N ILE A 132 5.14 -31.16 4.90
CA ILE A 132 4.16 -32.07 5.51
C ILE A 132 4.20 -33.45 4.87
N GLN A 133 4.29 -33.53 3.53
CA GLN A 133 4.42 -34.79 2.81
C GLN A 133 5.74 -35.51 3.15
N GLN A 134 6.88 -34.80 3.07
CA GLN A 134 8.20 -35.38 3.40
C GLN A 134 8.32 -35.91 4.84
N VAL A 135 7.57 -35.34 5.78
CA VAL A 135 7.46 -35.86 7.15
C VAL A 135 6.66 -37.16 7.16
N GLN A 136 5.49 -37.18 6.49
CA GLN A 136 4.61 -38.34 6.44
C GLN A 136 5.22 -39.53 5.69
N ASP A 137 5.95 -39.28 4.59
CA ASP A 137 6.66 -40.30 3.82
C ASP A 137 7.72 -41.00 4.66
N LYS A 138 8.57 -40.23 5.35
CA LYS A 138 9.60 -40.77 6.25
C LYS A 138 9.00 -41.58 7.40
N GLU A 139 7.83 -41.21 7.90
CA GLU A 139 7.12 -42.01 8.90
C GLU A 139 6.59 -43.34 8.35
N GLU A 140 6.39 -43.50 7.05
CA GLU A 140 5.93 -44.74 6.44
C GLU A 140 7.12 -45.61 6.02
N GLU A 141 8.20 -45.02 5.47
CA GLU A 141 9.49 -45.70 5.23
C GLU A 141 10.05 -46.37 6.50
N ASN A 142 10.09 -45.66 7.63
CA ASN A 142 10.58 -46.22 8.90
C ASN A 142 9.78 -47.46 9.37
N LYS A 143 8.47 -47.53 9.07
CA LYS A 143 7.64 -48.70 9.42
C LYS A 143 7.92 -49.89 8.51
N ASP A 144 8.21 -49.64 7.24
CA ASP A 144 8.58 -50.68 6.27
C ASP A 144 9.99 -51.23 6.52
N GLU A 145 10.87 -50.53 7.25
CA GLU A 145 12.14 -51.07 7.74
C GLU A 145 11.96 -51.81 9.08
N GLU A 146 11.31 -51.21 10.09
CA GLU A 146 10.96 -51.89 11.36
C GLU A 146 10.15 -53.19 11.11
N GLY A 147 9.35 -53.24 10.04
CA GLY A 147 8.57 -54.42 9.63
C GLY A 147 9.37 -55.55 8.95
N LYS A 148 10.67 -55.37 8.66
CA LYS A 148 11.54 -56.39 8.04
C LYS A 148 12.47 -57.08 9.05
N GLU A 149 12.80 -56.43 10.17
CA GLU A 149 13.54 -57.05 11.28
C GLU A 149 12.57 -57.72 12.26
N GLY A 150 12.29 -59.00 12.07
CA GLY A 150 11.29 -59.72 12.86
C GLY A 150 11.65 -59.90 14.34
N GLY A 151 11.13 -59.02 15.22
CA GLY A 151 11.46 -59.01 16.65
C GLY A 151 10.41 -58.40 17.60
N ASP A 152 9.37 -59.17 17.92
CA ASP A 152 8.44 -58.99 19.07
C ASP A 152 7.54 -57.72 19.10
N GLN A 153 6.64 -57.64 20.09
CA GLN A 153 5.51 -56.71 20.14
C GLN A 153 5.69 -55.52 21.10
N ARG A 154 4.91 -54.46 20.82
CA ARG A 154 4.57 -53.31 21.70
C ARG A 154 5.64 -52.22 21.92
N THR A 155 5.91 -51.48 20.85
CA THR A 155 5.89 -50.01 20.93
C THR A 155 5.06 -49.46 19.77
N GLN A 156 3.80 -49.11 20.03
CA GLN A 156 2.97 -48.37 19.08
C GLN A 156 3.41 -46.91 19.07
N LYS A 157 4.58 -46.65 18.45
CA LYS A 157 5.19 -45.33 18.25
C LYS A 157 4.12 -44.40 17.67
N SER A 158 3.78 -43.34 18.39
CA SER A 158 2.70 -42.44 17.96
C SER A 158 3.11 -41.80 16.63
N ARG A 159 2.20 -41.82 15.64
CA ARG A 159 2.37 -41.04 14.41
C ARG A 159 2.48 -39.57 14.81
N ARG A 160 3.55 -38.88 14.44
CA ARG A 160 3.79 -37.48 14.77
C ARG A 160 2.62 -36.66 14.27
N ARG A 161 2.00 -35.91 15.18
CA ARG A 161 0.77 -35.17 14.89
C ARG A 161 1.10 -33.95 14.05
N VAL A 162 1.04 -34.10 12.73
CA VAL A 162 1.22 -32.97 11.82
C VAL A 162 -0.06 -32.11 11.82
N VAL A 163 0.08 -30.83 12.11
CA VAL A 163 -1.02 -29.86 12.13
C VAL A 163 -0.66 -28.71 11.18
N LEU A 164 -1.56 -28.40 10.25
CA LEU A 164 -1.48 -27.21 9.42
C LEU A 164 -2.51 -26.18 9.91
N ILE A 165 -2.08 -24.95 10.14
CA ILE A 165 -2.93 -23.80 10.46
C ILE A 165 -2.78 -22.77 9.33
N PRO A 166 -3.77 -22.65 8.43
CA PRO A 166 -3.91 -21.49 7.55
C PRO A 166 -4.37 -20.28 8.39
N LEU A 167 -3.58 -19.20 8.42
CA LEU A 167 -3.88 -17.99 9.19
C LEU A 167 -3.95 -16.75 8.29
N TYR A 168 -5.01 -15.96 8.45
CA TYR A 168 -5.05 -14.56 8.04
C TYR A 168 -5.11 -13.64 9.27
N ILE A 169 -4.63 -12.40 9.15
CA ILE A 169 -4.70 -11.39 10.22
C ILE A 169 -5.30 -10.10 9.65
N VAL A 170 -6.52 -9.78 10.05
CA VAL A 170 -7.22 -8.55 9.66
C VAL A 170 -6.66 -7.36 10.44
N HIS A 171 -6.12 -6.37 9.73
CA HIS A 171 -5.53 -5.18 10.32
C HIS A 171 -5.88 -3.92 9.52
N ARG A 172 -6.32 -2.86 10.22
CA ARG A 172 -6.56 -1.52 9.65
C ARG A 172 -5.55 -0.48 10.20
N PRO A 173 -4.25 -0.58 9.89
CA PRO A 173 -3.27 0.39 10.38
C PRO A 173 -3.47 1.75 9.69
N LYS A 174 -3.47 2.84 10.47
CA LYS A 174 -3.76 4.20 9.97
C LYS A 174 -2.88 4.62 8.79
N ILE A 175 -1.61 4.20 8.77
CA ILE A 175 -0.64 4.49 7.69
C ILE A 175 -1.08 3.98 6.30
N MET A 176 -1.93 2.94 6.24
CA MET A 176 -2.45 2.42 4.96
C MET A 176 -3.62 3.24 4.40
N LEU A 177 -4.15 4.22 5.16
CA LEU A 177 -5.28 5.09 4.82
C LEU A 177 -6.52 4.35 4.28
N CYS A 178 -6.72 3.08 4.65
CA CYS A 178 -7.69 2.22 3.96
C CYS A 178 -9.13 2.77 3.98
N GLY A 179 -9.71 2.97 2.80
CA GLY A 179 -11.11 3.30 2.59
C GLY A 179 -12.00 2.05 2.49
N VAL A 180 -13.30 2.21 2.76
CA VAL A 180 -14.26 1.11 2.94
C VAL A 180 -14.30 0.14 1.76
N ASN A 181 -14.27 0.64 0.51
CA ASN A 181 -14.29 -0.20 -0.69
C ASN A 181 -13.10 -1.17 -0.77
N ARG A 182 -11.89 -0.74 -0.34
CA ARG A 182 -10.71 -1.61 -0.34
C ARG A 182 -10.75 -2.61 0.82
N PHE A 183 -11.28 -2.20 1.96
CA PHE A 183 -11.42 -3.07 3.13
C PHE A 183 -12.48 -4.16 2.91
N GLN A 184 -13.61 -3.81 2.28
CA GLN A 184 -14.63 -4.77 1.86
C GLN A 184 -14.09 -5.79 0.84
N PHE A 185 -13.42 -5.32 -0.23
CA PHE A 185 -12.79 -6.21 -1.22
C PHE A 185 -11.77 -7.17 -0.58
N MET A 186 -11.04 -6.71 0.45
CA MET A 186 -10.14 -7.55 1.24
C MET A 186 -10.91 -8.64 2.00
N LEU A 187 -11.96 -8.29 2.76
CA LEU A 187 -12.76 -9.27 3.50
C LEU A 187 -13.39 -10.32 2.58
N GLU A 188 -13.93 -9.89 1.43
CA GLU A 188 -14.46 -10.80 0.39
C GLU A 188 -13.38 -11.75 -0.14
N SER A 189 -12.17 -11.25 -0.36
CA SER A 189 -11.03 -12.06 -0.82
C SER A 189 -10.56 -13.06 0.25
N VAL A 190 -10.70 -12.73 1.53
CA VAL A 190 -10.43 -13.64 2.66
C VAL A 190 -11.55 -14.68 2.81
N SER A 191 -12.81 -14.31 2.52
CA SER A 191 -13.94 -15.26 2.49
C SER A 191 -13.79 -16.28 1.37
N ASP A 192 -13.51 -15.85 0.13
CA ASP A 192 -13.24 -16.74 -1.02
C ASP A 192 -12.06 -17.69 -0.74
N LEU A 193 -11.00 -17.22 -0.07
CA LEU A 193 -9.91 -18.08 0.41
C LEU A 193 -10.37 -19.09 1.47
N ALA A 194 -11.23 -18.69 2.42
CA ALA A 194 -11.76 -19.56 3.46
C ALA A 194 -12.65 -20.67 2.87
N ASP A 195 -13.54 -20.33 1.93
CA ASP A 195 -14.37 -21.28 1.19
C ASP A 195 -13.52 -22.21 0.32
N ALA A 196 -12.49 -21.69 -0.35
CA ALA A 196 -11.56 -22.49 -1.13
C ALA A 196 -10.75 -23.48 -0.28
N LEU A 197 -10.41 -23.14 0.97
CA LEU A 197 -9.78 -24.04 1.94
C LEU A 197 -10.77 -25.08 2.48
N ALA A 198 -12.00 -24.68 2.79
CA ALA A 198 -13.08 -25.56 3.25
C ALA A 198 -13.43 -26.63 2.21
N ALA A 199 -13.56 -26.24 0.94
CA ALA A 199 -13.78 -27.14 -0.19
C ALA A 199 -12.65 -28.18 -0.40
N ARG A 200 -11.48 -27.96 0.21
CA ARG A 200 -10.29 -28.84 0.15
C ARG A 200 -10.02 -29.59 1.46
N GLY A 201 -10.93 -29.51 2.43
CA GLY A 201 -10.89 -30.23 3.71
C GLY A 201 -10.17 -29.52 4.85
N SER A 202 -9.76 -28.26 4.69
CA SER A 202 -9.10 -27.46 5.74
C SER A 202 -9.99 -26.30 6.19
N ARG A 203 -9.46 -25.34 6.96
CA ARG A 203 -10.19 -24.14 7.41
C ARG A 203 -9.22 -22.97 7.60
N LEU A 204 -9.62 -21.78 7.16
CA LEU A 204 -8.89 -20.54 7.49
C LEU A 204 -9.16 -20.13 8.94
N VAL A 205 -8.13 -19.68 9.64
CA VAL A 205 -8.22 -19.00 10.93
C VAL A 205 -8.05 -17.51 10.67
N VAL A 206 -8.96 -16.67 11.14
CA VAL A 206 -8.92 -15.21 10.94
C VAL A 206 -8.73 -14.52 12.29
N ALA A 207 -7.51 -14.08 12.58
CA ALA A 207 -7.21 -13.26 13.74
C ALA A 207 -7.33 -11.76 13.40
N GLN A 208 -7.36 -10.90 14.42
CA GLN A 208 -7.48 -9.44 14.24
C GLN A 208 -6.39 -8.67 15.00
N GLY A 209 -6.02 -7.49 14.49
CA GLY A 209 -5.05 -6.58 15.13
C GLY A 209 -3.67 -6.54 14.47
N ASP A 210 -2.67 -5.97 15.15
CA ASP A 210 -1.32 -5.86 14.59
C ASP A 210 -0.64 -7.22 14.46
N GLY A 211 -0.16 -7.55 13.26
CA GLY A 211 0.43 -8.85 12.96
C GLY A 211 1.61 -9.25 13.86
N VAL A 212 2.41 -8.30 14.35
CA VAL A 212 3.55 -8.62 15.23
C VAL A 212 3.07 -8.88 16.67
N LYS A 213 2.05 -8.14 17.16
CA LYS A 213 1.39 -8.43 18.44
C LYS A 213 0.64 -9.77 18.39
N VAL A 214 -0.17 -9.98 17.36
CA VAL A 214 -0.96 -11.20 17.13
C VAL A 214 -0.06 -12.43 17.11
N LEU A 215 0.97 -12.44 16.26
CA LEU A 215 1.89 -13.59 16.18
C LEU A 215 2.68 -13.80 17.49
N ARG A 216 2.99 -12.74 18.25
CA ARG A 216 3.60 -12.89 19.60
C ARG A 216 2.70 -13.66 20.56
N ARG A 217 1.38 -13.45 20.53
CA ARG A 217 0.42 -14.20 21.38
C ARG A 217 0.14 -15.61 20.86
N LEU A 218 0.06 -15.80 19.54
CA LEU A 218 -0.38 -17.05 18.92
C LEU A 218 0.75 -18.09 18.72
N LEU A 219 1.92 -17.69 18.22
CA LEU A 219 3.02 -18.61 17.88
C LEU A 219 3.43 -19.56 19.04
N PRO A 220 3.73 -19.06 20.26
CA PRO A 220 4.16 -19.95 21.35
C PRO A 220 2.99 -20.76 21.93
N ALA A 221 1.79 -20.19 21.97
CA ALA A 221 0.61 -20.84 22.53
C ALA A 221 0.13 -22.04 21.68
N TRP A 222 0.11 -21.88 20.35
CA TRP A 222 -0.19 -22.98 19.43
C TRP A 222 0.98 -23.93 19.23
N ARG A 223 2.14 -23.70 19.87
CA ARG A 223 3.38 -24.48 19.75
C ARG A 223 3.84 -24.64 18.30
N ILE A 224 3.77 -23.56 17.51
CA ILE A 224 4.18 -23.58 16.10
C ILE A 224 5.66 -23.93 16.01
N THR A 225 6.02 -24.88 15.15
CA THR A 225 7.42 -25.26 14.90
C THR A 225 7.95 -24.76 13.55
N HIS A 226 7.05 -24.55 12.56
CA HIS A 226 7.41 -24.01 11.25
C HIS A 226 6.45 -22.89 10.81
N LEU A 227 7.00 -21.83 10.22
CA LEU A 227 6.27 -20.64 9.76
C LEU A 227 6.57 -20.36 8.28
N PHE A 228 5.53 -20.27 7.45
CA PHE A 228 5.63 -20.03 6.01
C PHE A 228 4.84 -18.78 5.63
N PHE A 229 5.44 -17.89 4.83
CA PHE A 229 4.74 -16.77 4.20
C PHE A 229 5.48 -16.19 2.98
N ASP A 230 4.72 -15.59 2.06
CA ASP A 230 5.29 -14.89 0.90
C ASP A 230 5.79 -13.50 1.31
N ALA A 231 7.04 -13.18 1.03
CA ALA A 231 7.74 -11.97 1.47
C ALA A 231 7.16 -10.69 0.82
N ALA A 232 7.32 -9.56 1.51
CA ALA A 232 6.84 -8.26 1.01
C ALA A 232 7.99 -7.38 0.49
N THR A 233 7.70 -6.57 -0.53
CA THR A 233 8.63 -5.62 -1.16
C THR A 233 8.45 -4.16 -0.71
N GLU A 234 7.53 -3.90 0.22
CA GLU A 234 7.16 -2.55 0.67
C GLU A 234 7.82 -2.23 2.03
N PRO A 235 8.38 -1.03 2.27
CA PRO A 235 9.24 -0.76 3.44
C PRO A 235 8.62 -1.10 4.80
N PHE A 236 7.36 -0.71 5.03
CA PHE A 236 6.65 -1.02 6.30
C PHE A 236 6.39 -2.52 6.48
N ALA A 237 6.24 -3.26 5.37
CA ALA A 237 5.95 -4.68 5.37
C ALA A 237 7.23 -5.52 5.51
N ILE A 238 8.35 -5.06 4.92
CA ILE A 238 9.70 -5.58 5.17
C ILE A 238 10.04 -5.46 6.65
N GLU A 239 9.84 -4.29 7.26
CA GLU A 239 10.13 -4.10 8.69
C GLU A 239 9.22 -4.95 9.61
N ARG A 240 7.93 -5.08 9.27
CA ARG A 240 7.04 -6.03 9.95
C ARG A 240 7.57 -7.46 9.83
N ASP A 241 7.99 -7.88 8.65
CA ASP A 241 8.46 -9.25 8.39
C ASP A 241 9.78 -9.54 9.11
N ASN A 242 10.74 -8.60 9.11
CA ASN A 242 11.96 -8.66 9.91
C ASN A 242 11.66 -8.89 11.40
N ARG A 243 10.70 -8.14 11.95
CA ARG A 243 10.27 -8.27 13.36
C ARG A 243 9.57 -9.60 13.64
N VAL A 244 8.88 -10.19 12.67
CA VAL A 244 8.27 -11.53 12.76
C VAL A 244 9.33 -12.64 12.66
N VAL A 245 10.29 -12.56 11.73
CA VAL A 245 11.41 -13.50 11.63
C VAL A 245 12.22 -13.49 12.93
N ALA A 246 12.59 -12.31 13.43
CA ALA A 246 13.33 -12.19 14.69
C ALA A 246 12.55 -12.72 15.91
N LEU A 247 11.21 -12.65 15.89
CA LEU A 247 10.35 -13.29 16.89
C LEU A 247 10.37 -14.81 16.76
N ALA A 248 10.20 -15.33 15.56
CA ALA A 248 10.22 -16.76 15.26
C ALA A 248 11.56 -17.41 15.65
N THR A 249 12.69 -16.78 15.31
CA THR A 249 14.03 -17.23 15.72
C THR A 249 14.19 -17.30 17.24
N ARG A 250 13.68 -16.32 18.00
CA ARG A 250 13.70 -16.34 19.48
C ARG A 250 12.80 -17.42 20.09
N LEU A 251 11.84 -17.95 19.33
CA LEU A 251 10.95 -19.04 19.73
C LEU A 251 11.41 -20.41 19.20
N GLY A 252 12.53 -20.49 18.48
CA GLY A 252 13.03 -21.73 17.88
C GLY A 252 12.23 -22.20 16.65
N ILE A 253 11.49 -21.31 16.00
CA ILE A 253 10.57 -21.63 14.90
C ILE A 253 11.28 -21.50 13.55
N GLU A 254 11.32 -22.59 12.78
CA GLU A 254 11.86 -22.58 11.41
C GLU A 254 10.99 -21.72 10.51
N THR A 255 11.54 -20.64 9.95
CA THR A 255 10.78 -19.70 9.10
C THR A 255 11.25 -19.78 7.66
N GLN A 256 10.32 -20.00 6.73
CA GLN A 256 10.58 -20.02 5.30
C GLN A 256 9.84 -18.89 4.59
N LEU A 257 10.61 -18.06 3.87
CA LEU A 257 10.12 -16.96 3.05
C LEU A 257 10.06 -17.39 1.59
N THR A 258 9.00 -16.99 0.87
CA THR A 258 8.88 -17.23 -0.57
C THR A 258 8.66 -15.93 -1.35
N ASN A 259 9.02 -15.91 -2.64
CA ASN A 259 8.92 -14.73 -3.51
C ASN A 259 7.92 -14.97 -4.66
N GLY A 260 6.64 -15.12 -4.33
CA GLY A 260 5.54 -15.42 -5.26
C GLY A 260 4.73 -14.22 -5.73
N TYR A 261 4.92 -13.05 -5.10
CA TYR A 261 4.30 -11.77 -5.49
C TYR A 261 4.97 -11.11 -6.71
N SER A 262 6.25 -11.35 -6.97
CA SER A 262 6.97 -10.85 -8.16
C SER A 262 7.03 -11.91 -9.27
N LEU A 263 7.26 -11.49 -10.51
CA LEU A 263 7.58 -12.36 -11.65
C LEU A 263 9.07 -12.72 -11.70
N TYR A 264 9.92 -11.79 -11.26
CA TYR A 264 11.38 -11.89 -11.34
C TYR A 264 12.03 -11.57 -10.00
N ASP A 265 13.27 -12.02 -9.83
CA ASP A 265 14.15 -11.65 -8.71
C ASP A 265 14.59 -10.18 -8.86
N LEU A 266 14.13 -9.33 -7.93
CA LEU A 266 14.42 -7.90 -7.98
C LEU A 266 15.86 -7.57 -7.55
N ASP A 267 16.42 -8.31 -6.58
CA ASP A 267 17.81 -8.17 -6.17
C ASP A 267 18.77 -8.51 -7.31
N ALA A 268 18.51 -9.61 -8.04
CA ALA A 268 19.30 -10.01 -9.20
C ALA A 268 19.26 -8.95 -10.32
N ILE A 269 18.11 -8.30 -10.55
CA ILE A 269 17.97 -7.21 -11.52
C ILE A 269 18.77 -5.97 -11.07
N ILE A 270 18.64 -5.57 -9.81
CA ILE A 270 19.29 -4.38 -9.25
C ILE A 270 20.81 -4.57 -9.18
N ALA A 271 21.28 -5.73 -8.71
CA ALA A 271 22.70 -6.09 -8.68
C ALA A 271 23.30 -6.17 -10.08
N GLY A 272 22.62 -6.81 -11.02
CA GLY A 272 23.02 -6.90 -12.43
C GLY A 272 23.11 -5.54 -13.14
N ASN A 273 22.38 -4.52 -12.64
CA ASN A 273 22.41 -3.14 -13.12
C ASN A 273 23.22 -2.20 -12.19
N GLY A 274 24.26 -2.72 -11.52
CA GLY A 274 25.22 -1.91 -10.77
C GLY A 274 24.69 -1.38 -9.43
N GLY A 275 23.81 -2.14 -8.77
CA GLY A 275 23.22 -1.78 -7.48
C GLY A 275 22.13 -0.70 -7.57
N LYS A 276 21.54 -0.50 -8.76
CA LYS A 276 20.51 0.53 -9.02
C LYS A 276 19.42 -0.04 -9.94
N PRO A 277 18.15 0.38 -9.82
CA PRO A 277 17.09 -0.07 -10.71
C PRO A 277 17.31 0.51 -12.14
N PRO A 278 16.95 -0.22 -13.21
CA PRO A 278 17.10 0.29 -14.58
C PRO A 278 16.20 1.50 -14.85
N LYS A 279 16.80 2.69 -14.98
CA LYS A 279 16.11 4.01 -15.05
C LYS A 279 15.04 4.13 -16.15
N THR A 280 15.15 3.37 -17.24
CA THR A 280 14.24 3.41 -18.39
C THR A 280 13.62 2.04 -18.63
N TYR A 281 12.41 2.00 -19.17
CA TYR A 281 11.71 0.74 -19.39
C TYR A 281 12.43 -0.16 -20.40
N THR A 282 13.09 0.42 -21.41
CA THR A 282 13.92 -0.34 -22.38
C THR A 282 15.22 -0.85 -21.75
N ALA A 283 15.80 -0.15 -20.77
CA ALA A 283 16.87 -0.71 -19.94
C ALA A 283 16.37 -1.84 -19.03
N PHE A 284 15.16 -1.72 -18.48
CA PHE A 284 14.53 -2.77 -17.67
C PHE A 284 14.23 -4.03 -18.48
N LEU A 285 13.65 -3.92 -19.69
CA LEU A 285 13.45 -5.06 -20.59
C LEU A 285 14.78 -5.75 -20.95
N ARG A 286 15.85 -4.98 -21.18
CA ARG A 286 17.20 -5.52 -21.39
C ARG A 286 17.71 -6.30 -20.17
N ALA A 287 17.48 -5.79 -18.95
CA ALA A 287 17.85 -6.48 -17.71
C ALA A 287 17.02 -7.76 -17.49
N LEU A 288 15.71 -7.73 -17.76
CA LEU A 288 14.83 -8.90 -17.69
C LEU A 288 15.24 -10.02 -18.67
N ALA A 289 15.71 -9.66 -19.88
CA ALA A 289 16.19 -10.62 -20.87
C ALA A 289 17.48 -11.36 -20.45
N MET A 290 18.14 -10.91 -19.38
CA MET A 290 19.30 -11.60 -18.76
C MET A 290 18.92 -12.47 -17.57
N GLN A 291 17.65 -12.43 -17.12
CA GLN A 291 17.15 -13.25 -16.02
C GLN A 291 16.54 -14.57 -16.53
N PRO A 292 16.43 -15.61 -15.69
CA PRO A 292 15.59 -16.78 -15.98
C PRO A 292 14.14 -16.36 -16.30
N GLU A 293 13.48 -17.10 -17.20
CA GLU A 293 12.05 -16.87 -17.44
C GLU A 293 11.22 -17.20 -16.20
N PRO A 294 10.16 -16.43 -15.89
CA PRO A 294 9.30 -16.69 -14.73
C PRO A 294 8.75 -18.13 -14.78
N PRO A 295 8.90 -18.94 -13.73
CA PRO A 295 8.54 -20.35 -13.77
C PRO A 295 7.06 -20.56 -14.03
N LYS A 296 6.71 -21.70 -14.63
CA LYS A 296 5.31 -22.08 -14.85
C LYS A 296 4.55 -22.13 -13.52
N PRO A 297 3.27 -21.72 -13.47
CA PRO A 297 2.50 -21.68 -12.24
C PRO A 297 2.39 -23.06 -11.59
N LEU A 298 2.50 -23.12 -10.26
CA LEU A 298 2.27 -24.36 -9.52
C LEU A 298 0.79 -24.76 -9.55
N PRO A 299 0.47 -26.06 -9.62
CA PRO A 299 -0.91 -26.54 -9.58
C PRO A 299 -1.58 -26.17 -8.25
N THR A 300 -2.87 -25.82 -8.30
CA THR A 300 -3.68 -25.64 -7.09
C THR A 300 -3.76 -26.98 -6.33
N PRO A 301 -3.54 -27.01 -5.00
CA PRO A 301 -3.72 -28.22 -4.21
C PRO A 301 -5.15 -28.78 -4.35
N GLU A 302 -5.27 -30.10 -4.57
CA GLU A 302 -6.57 -30.80 -4.59
C GLU A 302 -7.14 -30.98 -3.17
N LYS A 303 -6.25 -31.10 -2.18
CA LYS A 303 -6.56 -31.26 -0.76
C LYS A 303 -5.59 -30.42 0.06
N VAL A 304 -6.03 -29.97 1.22
CA VAL A 304 -5.21 -29.29 2.23
C VAL A 304 -5.45 -30.01 3.56
N PRO A 305 -4.41 -30.33 4.36
CA PRO A 305 -4.59 -31.04 5.63
C PRO A 305 -5.65 -30.40 6.54
N PRO A 306 -6.52 -31.22 7.17
CA PRO A 306 -7.60 -30.71 8.00
C PRO A 306 -7.07 -30.03 9.24
N LEU A 307 -7.64 -28.86 9.56
CA LEU A 307 -7.39 -28.18 10.83
C LEU A 307 -8.14 -28.92 11.94
N VAL A 308 -7.46 -29.88 12.57
CA VAL A 308 -8.00 -30.83 13.56
C VAL A 308 -8.49 -30.21 14.87
N PHE A 309 -8.44 -28.89 15.02
CA PHE A 309 -8.90 -28.16 16.20
C PHE A 309 -10.12 -27.29 15.88
N LEU A 310 -11.10 -27.30 16.78
CA LEU A 310 -12.20 -26.34 16.77
C LEU A 310 -11.67 -24.92 17.09
N PRO A 311 -12.35 -23.84 16.69
CA PRO A 311 -11.85 -22.49 16.96
C PRO A 311 -11.76 -22.17 18.45
N SER A 312 -12.73 -22.66 19.24
CA SER A 312 -12.72 -22.61 20.70
C SER A 312 -11.54 -23.35 21.33
N GLU A 313 -11.08 -24.45 20.76
CA GLU A 313 -9.88 -25.19 21.22
C GLU A 313 -8.59 -24.44 20.88
N LEU A 314 -8.54 -23.74 19.74
CA LEU A 314 -7.43 -22.86 19.39
C LEU A 314 -7.39 -21.61 20.29
N TYR A 315 -8.55 -21.08 20.66
CA TYR A 315 -8.66 -19.95 21.58
C TYR A 315 -8.26 -20.36 23.01
N GLN A 316 -8.78 -21.50 23.50
CA GLN A 316 -8.45 -22.01 24.83
C GLN A 316 -6.96 -22.35 24.96
N GLN A 317 -6.31 -22.90 23.92
CA GLN A 317 -4.84 -23.07 23.90
C GLN A 317 -4.08 -21.75 24.14
N VAL A 318 -4.58 -20.62 23.65
CA VAL A 318 -3.98 -19.29 23.87
C VAL A 318 -4.24 -18.80 25.29
N VAL A 319 -5.50 -18.88 25.75
CA VAL A 319 -5.88 -18.48 27.11
C VAL A 319 -5.12 -19.29 28.17
N ASP A 320 -5.03 -20.61 28.01
CA ASP A 320 -4.33 -21.49 28.94
C ASP A 320 -2.81 -21.28 28.93
N TYR A 321 -2.20 -21.10 27.75
CA TYR A 321 -0.77 -20.81 27.66
C TYR A 321 -0.42 -19.53 28.43
N TRP A 322 -1.15 -18.44 28.17
CA TRP A 322 -0.84 -17.15 28.79
C TRP A 322 -1.22 -17.09 30.27
N LYS A 323 -2.29 -17.77 30.71
CA LYS A 323 -2.64 -17.87 32.14
C LYS A 323 -1.71 -18.79 32.93
N ASN A 324 -1.22 -19.88 32.35
CA ASN A 324 -0.24 -20.73 33.02
C ASN A 324 1.16 -20.10 33.02
N ARG A 325 1.50 -19.31 31.99
CA ARG A 325 2.71 -18.48 31.99
C ARG A 325 2.67 -17.41 33.08
N ALA A 326 1.58 -16.64 33.17
CA ALA A 326 1.44 -15.62 34.23
C ALA A 326 1.54 -16.22 35.65
N LYS A 327 1.01 -17.43 35.88
CA LYS A 327 1.20 -18.15 37.15
C LYS A 327 2.65 -18.57 37.39
N ALA A 328 3.37 -19.02 36.35
CA ALA A 328 4.77 -19.38 36.47
C ALA A 328 5.64 -18.13 36.77
N ASP A 329 5.34 -17.01 36.12
CA ASP A 329 5.99 -15.72 36.37
C ASP A 329 5.66 -15.16 37.79
N GLN A 330 4.56 -15.61 38.42
CA GLN A 330 4.17 -15.31 39.83
C GLN A 330 4.77 -16.24 40.89
N ILE A 331 5.37 -17.37 40.51
CA ILE A 331 5.93 -18.38 41.43
C ILE A 331 7.44 -18.31 41.38
N VAL A 332 8.05 -17.67 42.38
CA VAL A 332 9.51 -17.58 42.50
C VAL A 332 10.03 -18.65 43.47
N VAL A 333 10.89 -19.52 42.96
CA VAL A 333 11.61 -20.52 43.77
C VAL A 333 12.78 -19.84 44.49
N GLN A 334 12.79 -19.92 45.81
CA GLN A 334 13.87 -19.37 46.65
C GLN A 334 15.10 -20.29 46.68
N SER A 335 16.23 -19.74 47.12
CA SER A 335 17.52 -20.44 47.20
C SER A 335 17.57 -21.58 48.23
N ASP A 336 16.56 -21.72 49.09
CA ASP A 336 16.36 -22.84 50.01
C ASP A 336 15.43 -23.94 49.46
N GLY A 337 14.88 -23.75 48.25
CA GLY A 337 13.93 -24.65 47.61
C GLY A 337 12.47 -24.40 47.96
N THR A 338 12.14 -23.33 48.70
CA THR A 338 10.73 -22.96 48.97
C THR A 338 10.12 -22.13 47.84
N GLU A 339 8.88 -22.45 47.46
CA GLU A 339 8.09 -21.65 46.52
C GLU A 339 7.47 -20.45 47.25
N LYS A 340 7.67 -19.24 46.73
CA LYS A 340 6.95 -18.05 47.17
C LYS A 340 6.06 -17.53 46.04
N VAL A 341 4.76 -17.50 46.32
CA VAL A 341 3.78 -16.75 45.52
C VAL A 341 4.01 -15.26 45.75
N ILE A 342 4.13 -14.50 44.67
CA ILE A 342 4.11 -13.03 44.72
C ILE A 342 2.66 -12.56 44.57
N GLU A 343 2.07 -12.15 45.69
CA GLU A 343 0.81 -11.39 45.71
C GLU A 343 1.14 -9.91 45.44
N ASP A 344 1.36 -9.55 44.18
CA ASP A 344 1.50 -8.15 43.74
C ASP A 344 0.20 -7.61 43.11
N GLU A 345 0.09 -6.29 43.08
CA GLU A 345 -1.17 -5.55 42.96
C GLU A 345 -1.75 -5.49 41.53
N GLN A 346 -3.01 -5.05 41.45
CA GLN A 346 -3.91 -5.19 40.30
C GLN A 346 -3.53 -4.30 39.10
N ASP A 347 -3.28 -4.88 37.91
CA ASP A 347 -3.88 -4.38 36.64
C ASP A 347 -3.75 -5.30 35.39
N ASP A 348 -2.56 -5.83 35.06
CA ASP A 348 -2.27 -6.35 33.69
C ASP A 348 -3.13 -7.55 33.20
N SER A 349 -3.63 -8.39 34.12
CA SER A 349 -4.43 -9.57 33.72
C SER A 349 -5.71 -9.22 32.94
N GLY A 350 -6.30 -8.05 33.20
CA GLY A 350 -7.50 -7.57 32.51
C GLY A 350 -7.22 -7.05 31.10
N GLU A 351 -6.07 -6.40 30.88
CA GLU A 351 -5.64 -5.95 29.55
C GLU A 351 -5.23 -7.15 28.68
N MET A 352 -4.51 -8.14 29.23
CA MET A 352 -4.19 -9.36 28.49
C MET A 352 -5.45 -10.15 28.09
N ASP A 353 -6.39 -10.40 29.00
CA ASP A 353 -7.64 -11.08 28.65
C ASP A 353 -8.49 -10.26 27.67
N LYS A 354 -8.32 -8.93 27.58
CA LYS A 354 -8.92 -8.09 26.54
C LYS A 354 -8.20 -8.26 25.19
N GLU A 355 -6.87 -8.15 25.14
CA GLU A 355 -6.08 -8.32 23.91
C GLU A 355 -6.35 -9.70 23.28
N LEU A 356 -6.41 -10.77 24.07
CA LEU A 356 -6.71 -12.11 23.56
C LEU A 356 -8.12 -12.23 22.94
N ARG A 357 -9.12 -11.55 23.52
CA ARG A 357 -10.48 -11.49 22.95
C ARG A 357 -10.53 -10.68 21.66
N GLU A 358 -9.84 -9.54 21.61
CA GLU A 358 -9.73 -8.73 20.39
C GLU A 358 -9.04 -9.51 19.26
N ILE A 359 -7.96 -10.24 19.56
CA ILE A 359 -7.25 -11.09 18.59
C ILE A 359 -8.14 -12.21 18.01
N ALA A 360 -9.03 -12.79 18.83
CA ALA A 360 -9.91 -13.89 18.44
C ALA A 360 -11.26 -13.44 17.82
N GLY A 361 -11.57 -12.14 17.87
CA GLY A 361 -12.77 -11.56 17.28
C GLY A 361 -14.09 -11.94 17.97
N SER A 362 -15.19 -11.73 17.24
CA SER A 362 -16.54 -12.06 17.68
C SER A 362 -16.67 -13.54 18.08
N GLU A 363 -17.38 -13.76 19.19
CA GLU A 363 -17.58 -15.08 19.83
C GLU A 363 -16.30 -15.89 20.12
N GLN A 364 -15.11 -15.28 20.04
CA GLN A 364 -13.79 -15.92 20.19
C GLN A 364 -13.54 -17.05 19.16
N GLN A 365 -14.13 -16.94 17.96
CA GLN A 365 -14.11 -18.00 16.94
C GLN A 365 -13.03 -17.84 15.86
N PHE A 366 -12.18 -16.81 15.91
CA PHE A 366 -11.27 -16.47 14.80
C PHE A 366 -11.99 -16.40 13.44
N ALA A 367 -13.18 -15.80 13.46
CA ALA A 367 -14.05 -15.65 12.31
C ALA A 367 -13.72 -14.37 11.52
N LEU A 368 -14.21 -14.30 10.28
CA LEU A 368 -14.12 -13.10 9.45
C LEU A 368 -15.00 -11.98 10.06
N PRO A 369 -14.44 -10.81 10.41
CA PRO A 369 -15.23 -9.67 10.89
C PRO A 369 -15.98 -8.96 9.77
N GLU A 370 -16.93 -8.11 10.15
CA GLU A 370 -17.61 -7.19 9.23
C GLU A 370 -16.86 -5.86 9.09
N VAL A 371 -17.20 -5.05 8.06
CA VAL A 371 -16.64 -3.69 7.94
C VAL A 371 -17.06 -2.78 9.10
N ALA A 372 -18.20 -3.05 9.72
CA ALA A 372 -18.72 -2.28 10.86
C ALA A 372 -17.81 -2.39 12.10
N ASP A 373 -17.23 -3.56 12.35
CA ASP A 373 -16.31 -3.82 13.47
C ASP A 373 -15.08 -2.89 13.46
N PHE A 374 -14.69 -2.43 12.26
CA PHE A 374 -13.55 -1.54 12.05
C PHE A 374 -13.91 -0.06 11.98
N GLY A 375 -15.17 0.31 12.29
CA GLY A 375 -15.64 1.69 12.25
C GLY A 375 -15.69 2.25 10.83
N TYR A 376 -16.33 1.53 9.92
CA TYR A 376 -16.80 2.05 8.64
C TYR A 376 -18.33 2.04 8.59
N ASP A 377 -18.92 3.06 7.99
CA ASP A 377 -20.30 2.99 7.52
C ASP A 377 -20.41 1.97 6.39
N VAL A 378 -21.38 1.04 6.48
CA VAL A 378 -21.65 0.06 5.42
C VAL A 378 -22.20 0.80 4.18
N PRO A 379 -21.57 0.68 2.98
CA PRO A 379 -22.06 1.38 1.79
C PRO A 379 -23.46 0.89 1.38
N GLU A 380 -24.38 1.80 1.04
CA GLU A 380 -25.74 1.47 0.56
C GLU A 380 -25.77 0.49 -0.63
N ARG A 381 -24.66 0.45 -1.40
CA ARG A 381 -24.47 -0.43 -2.55
C ARG A 381 -23.02 -0.86 -2.63
N HIS A 382 -22.80 -2.15 -2.84
CA HIS A 382 -21.47 -2.66 -3.13
C HIS A 382 -20.97 -2.19 -4.52
N PRO A 383 -19.67 -1.89 -4.68
CA PRO A 383 -19.04 -1.75 -5.99
C PRO A 383 -19.26 -2.96 -6.92
N PHE A 384 -19.11 -2.77 -8.23
CA PHE A 384 -19.20 -3.85 -9.22
C PHE A 384 -17.96 -4.77 -9.26
N ILE A 385 -17.01 -4.60 -8.34
CA ILE A 385 -15.76 -5.35 -8.27
C ILE A 385 -15.71 -6.02 -6.90
N TYR A 386 -15.96 -7.33 -6.88
CA TYR A 386 -15.96 -8.17 -5.68
C TYR A 386 -14.62 -8.90 -5.51
N GLY A 387 -14.22 -9.16 -4.27
CA GLY A 387 -13.00 -9.89 -3.92
C GLY A 387 -13.01 -11.39 -4.31
N GLY A 388 -11.83 -12.01 -4.31
CA GLY A 388 -11.68 -13.46 -4.41
C GLY A 388 -10.85 -14.02 -5.58
N GLU A 389 -10.19 -15.16 -5.33
CA GLU A 389 -9.43 -15.94 -6.32
C GLU A 389 -10.34 -16.48 -7.41
N GLN A 390 -11.53 -17.00 -7.07
CA GLN A 390 -12.39 -17.64 -8.06
C GLN A 390 -12.96 -16.61 -9.04
N ILE A 391 -13.28 -15.40 -8.56
CA ILE A 391 -13.68 -14.27 -9.40
C ILE A 391 -12.51 -13.84 -10.31
N ALA A 392 -11.30 -13.67 -9.77
CA ALA A 392 -10.13 -13.29 -10.55
C ALA A 392 -9.81 -14.28 -11.70
N LEU A 393 -9.85 -15.58 -11.39
CA LEU A 393 -9.62 -16.65 -12.36
C LEU A 393 -10.72 -16.71 -13.44
N SER A 394 -11.98 -16.39 -13.11
CA SER A 394 -13.01 -16.26 -14.14
C SER A 394 -12.74 -15.05 -15.03
N ILE A 395 -12.48 -13.86 -14.46
CA ILE A 395 -12.21 -12.63 -15.22
C ILE A 395 -11.05 -12.86 -16.21
N LEU A 396 -9.93 -13.46 -15.78
CA LEU A 396 -8.82 -13.78 -16.69
C LEU A 396 -9.26 -14.74 -17.81
N ARG A 397 -9.91 -15.85 -17.47
CA ARG A 397 -10.38 -16.86 -18.44
C ARG A 397 -11.37 -16.26 -19.45
N ASP A 398 -12.34 -15.49 -18.97
CA ASP A 398 -13.41 -14.88 -19.76
C ASP A 398 -12.85 -13.79 -20.69
N TYR A 399 -11.83 -13.04 -20.25
CA TYR A 399 -11.09 -12.11 -21.10
C TYR A 399 -10.28 -12.84 -22.19
N CYS A 400 -9.56 -13.91 -21.81
CA CYS A 400 -8.70 -14.68 -22.69
C CYS A 400 -9.45 -15.55 -23.71
N ARG A 401 -10.74 -15.86 -23.50
CA ARG A 401 -11.61 -16.47 -24.54
C ARG A 401 -11.64 -15.69 -25.86
N ASN A 402 -11.40 -14.38 -25.83
CA ASN A 402 -11.20 -13.58 -27.03
C ASN A 402 -9.71 -13.36 -27.27
N GLU A 403 -9.03 -14.38 -27.79
CA GLU A 403 -7.61 -14.32 -28.17
C GLU A 403 -7.30 -13.10 -29.05
N GLY A 404 -8.21 -12.75 -29.96
CA GLY A 404 -8.11 -11.56 -30.81
C GLY A 404 -8.08 -10.22 -30.04
N ARG A 405 -8.68 -10.15 -28.84
CA ARG A 405 -8.58 -9.00 -27.91
C ARG A 405 -7.25 -9.02 -27.15
N VAL A 406 -6.75 -10.20 -26.79
CA VAL A 406 -5.47 -10.37 -26.08
C VAL A 406 -4.29 -9.95 -26.97
N VAL A 407 -4.21 -10.50 -28.19
CA VAL A 407 -3.03 -10.31 -29.05
C VAL A 407 -2.95 -8.91 -29.66
N LYS A 408 -4.10 -8.26 -29.87
CA LYS A 408 -4.23 -6.87 -30.34
C LYS A 408 -4.38 -5.86 -29.19
N PHE A 409 -4.12 -6.25 -27.94
CA PHE A 409 -4.22 -5.33 -26.82
C PHE A 409 -3.17 -4.23 -26.94
N GLU A 410 -3.61 -2.97 -26.93
CA GLU A 410 -2.74 -1.81 -26.88
C GLU A 410 -3.27 -0.85 -25.81
N LYS A 411 -2.55 -0.70 -24.69
CA LYS A 411 -2.95 0.17 -23.57
C LYS A 411 -3.42 1.57 -23.99
N PRO A 412 -2.76 2.30 -24.92
CA PRO A 412 -3.21 3.63 -25.35
C PRO A 412 -4.54 3.66 -26.08
N LYS A 413 -4.98 2.53 -26.65
CA LYS A 413 -6.23 2.41 -27.42
C LYS A 413 -7.41 1.94 -26.55
N THR A 414 -7.26 1.92 -25.23
CA THR A 414 -8.32 1.49 -24.29
C THR A 414 -9.07 2.67 -23.70
N SER A 415 -10.41 2.71 -23.87
CA SER A 415 -11.23 3.86 -23.47
C SER A 415 -11.32 4.05 -21.95
N PRO A 416 -11.09 5.26 -21.41
CA PRO A 416 -11.33 5.59 -20.00
C PRO A 416 -12.82 5.75 -19.66
N ALA A 417 -13.70 5.97 -20.65
CA ALA A 417 -15.14 6.14 -20.43
C ALA A 417 -15.90 4.80 -20.31
N GLN A 418 -15.27 3.67 -20.66
CA GLN A 418 -15.86 2.33 -20.58
C GLN A 418 -15.71 1.72 -19.19
N THR A 419 -16.83 1.65 -18.45
CA THR A 419 -16.87 1.16 -17.06
C THR A 419 -17.28 -0.31 -16.98
N THR A 420 -16.98 -0.95 -15.84
CA THR A 420 -17.50 -2.27 -15.44
C THR A 420 -19.02 -2.38 -15.67
N PRO A 421 -19.55 -3.52 -16.16
CA PRO A 421 -18.86 -4.76 -16.54
C PRO A 421 -18.14 -4.69 -17.90
N SER A 422 -18.39 -3.67 -18.72
CA SER A 422 -17.86 -3.53 -20.09
C SER A 422 -16.53 -2.76 -20.14
N ALA A 423 -15.64 -3.00 -19.16
CA ALA A 423 -14.38 -2.27 -19.06
C ALA A 423 -13.45 -2.51 -20.26
N SER A 424 -12.72 -1.47 -20.68
CA SER A 424 -11.80 -1.53 -21.82
C SER A 424 -10.53 -2.36 -21.55
N THR A 425 -10.09 -2.42 -20.30
CA THR A 425 -8.99 -3.26 -19.78
C THR A 425 -9.53 -4.50 -19.05
N THR A 426 -8.66 -5.26 -18.37
CA THR A 426 -9.04 -6.50 -17.65
C THR A 426 -9.67 -6.28 -16.29
N SER A 427 -9.51 -5.09 -15.69
CA SER A 427 -9.84 -4.78 -14.28
C SER A 427 -9.23 -5.76 -13.25
N LEU A 428 -8.16 -6.49 -13.60
CA LEU A 428 -7.49 -7.47 -12.72
C LEU A 428 -6.53 -6.86 -11.68
N SER A 429 -6.30 -5.55 -11.71
CA SER A 429 -5.35 -4.88 -10.80
C SER A 429 -5.64 -5.04 -9.28
N PRO A 430 -6.90 -5.07 -8.79
CA PRO A 430 -7.17 -5.28 -7.36
C PRO A 430 -6.79 -6.72 -6.94
N PHE A 431 -7.15 -7.69 -7.78
CA PHE A 431 -6.84 -9.11 -7.60
C PHE A 431 -5.33 -9.42 -7.68
N LEU A 432 -4.56 -8.60 -8.41
CA LEU A 432 -3.09 -8.68 -8.41
C LEU A 432 -2.48 -8.10 -7.12
N TYR A 433 -3.02 -7.00 -6.59
CA TYR A 433 -2.52 -6.39 -5.35
C TYR A 433 -2.80 -7.25 -4.11
N PHE A 434 -4.01 -7.80 -3.98
CA PHE A 434 -4.35 -8.78 -2.95
C PHE A 434 -3.85 -10.21 -3.25
N GLY A 435 -3.24 -10.40 -4.43
CA GLY A 435 -2.72 -11.67 -4.91
C GLY A 435 -3.74 -12.80 -5.01
N CYS A 436 -5.03 -12.48 -5.15
CA CYS A 436 -6.10 -13.38 -5.56
C CYS A 436 -5.82 -14.01 -6.94
N ILE A 437 -5.01 -13.35 -7.77
CA ILE A 437 -4.43 -13.94 -8.97
C ILE A 437 -2.90 -13.84 -8.97
N SER A 438 -2.23 -14.95 -9.26
CA SER A 438 -0.78 -14.94 -9.44
C SER A 438 -0.42 -14.14 -10.70
N PRO A 439 0.60 -13.26 -10.65
CA PRO A 439 1.12 -12.62 -11.85
C PRO A 439 1.73 -13.65 -12.82
N ARG A 440 2.28 -14.77 -12.31
CA ARG A 440 2.80 -15.87 -13.15
C ARG A 440 1.67 -16.58 -13.89
N THR A 441 0.53 -16.85 -13.23
CA THR A 441 -0.67 -17.40 -13.89
C THR A 441 -1.18 -16.50 -15.01
N PHE A 442 -1.27 -15.18 -14.75
CA PHE A 442 -1.69 -14.22 -15.75
C PHE A 442 -0.67 -14.14 -16.91
N LEU A 443 0.62 -14.05 -16.62
CA LEU A 443 1.68 -13.98 -17.63
C LEU A 443 1.70 -15.21 -18.55
N HIS A 444 1.69 -16.43 -17.99
CA HIS A 444 1.73 -17.67 -18.77
C HIS A 444 0.46 -17.89 -19.60
N HIS A 445 -0.71 -17.50 -19.09
CA HIS A 445 -1.96 -17.61 -19.85
C HIS A 445 -2.02 -16.62 -21.03
N VAL A 446 -1.48 -15.41 -20.86
CA VAL A 446 -1.36 -14.43 -21.95
C VAL A 446 -0.29 -14.84 -22.97
N ARG A 447 0.91 -15.23 -22.52
CA ARG A 447 2.01 -15.64 -23.41
C ARG A 447 1.68 -16.86 -24.25
N SER A 448 1.02 -17.88 -23.69
CA SER A 448 0.58 -19.05 -24.45
C SER A 448 -0.37 -18.69 -25.60
N ILE A 449 -1.22 -17.66 -25.44
CA ILE A 449 -2.05 -17.13 -26.53
C ILE A 449 -1.19 -16.33 -27.53
N GLN A 450 -0.24 -15.52 -27.06
CA GLN A 450 0.65 -14.74 -27.93
C GLN A 450 1.55 -15.65 -28.80
N GLU A 451 2.08 -16.75 -28.25
CA GLU A 451 2.87 -17.75 -28.96
C GLU A 451 2.11 -18.35 -30.14
N ASN A 452 0.84 -18.74 -29.93
CA ASN A 452 -0.05 -19.27 -30.97
C ASN A 452 -0.35 -18.25 -32.09
N HIS A 453 -0.20 -16.95 -31.82
CA HIS A 453 -0.58 -15.84 -32.71
C HIS A 453 0.58 -14.89 -33.02
N ALA A 454 1.82 -15.37 -32.97
CA ALA A 454 3.06 -14.56 -33.01
C ALA A 454 3.21 -13.54 -34.16
N LYS A 455 2.44 -13.68 -35.25
CA LYS A 455 2.42 -12.75 -36.41
C LYS A 455 1.47 -11.55 -36.25
N ALA A 456 0.67 -11.51 -35.19
CA ALA A 456 -0.41 -10.54 -35.00
C ALA A 456 -0.33 -9.80 -33.64
N LEU A 457 0.86 -9.79 -33.02
CA LEU A 457 1.07 -9.25 -31.68
C LEU A 457 1.26 -7.74 -31.69
N SER A 458 0.55 -7.05 -30.79
CA SER A 458 0.94 -5.73 -30.31
C SER A 458 2.27 -5.79 -29.57
N ALA A 459 3.14 -4.81 -29.79
CA ALA A 459 4.46 -4.78 -29.17
C ALA A 459 4.42 -4.37 -27.68
N THR A 460 5.31 -4.94 -26.87
CA THR A 460 5.72 -4.35 -25.59
C THR A 460 6.34 -2.97 -25.86
N PRO A 461 5.98 -1.87 -25.15
CA PRO A 461 5.28 -1.77 -23.86
C PRO A 461 3.74 -1.69 -23.89
N VAL A 462 3.09 -1.65 -25.06
CA VAL A 462 1.63 -1.44 -25.13
C VAL A 462 0.81 -2.72 -24.96
N SER A 463 1.43 -3.89 -25.16
CA SER A 463 0.86 -5.24 -25.02
C SER A 463 0.33 -5.55 -23.61
N LEU A 464 -0.47 -6.62 -23.48
CA LEU A 464 -1.10 -7.03 -22.23
C LEU A 464 -0.09 -7.61 -21.22
N ASP A 465 0.85 -8.45 -21.69
CA ASP A 465 1.99 -8.91 -20.89
C ASP A 465 2.92 -7.74 -20.51
N GLY A 466 3.07 -6.75 -21.40
CA GLY A 466 3.72 -5.48 -21.11
C GLY A 466 3.11 -4.72 -19.93
N GLN A 467 1.81 -4.90 -19.63
CA GLN A 467 1.20 -4.29 -18.44
C GLN A 467 1.63 -4.99 -17.14
N LEU A 468 1.97 -6.27 -17.17
CA LEU A 468 2.59 -6.97 -16.03
C LEU A 468 4.05 -6.55 -15.88
N LEU A 469 4.79 -6.41 -16.98
CA LEU A 469 6.16 -5.92 -16.93
C LEU A 469 6.26 -4.45 -16.44
N TRP A 470 5.25 -3.61 -16.69
CA TRP A 470 5.12 -2.30 -16.04
C TRP A 470 4.95 -2.38 -14.51
N ARG A 471 4.25 -3.39 -13.98
CA ARG A 471 4.16 -3.64 -12.53
C ARG A 471 5.54 -3.99 -11.97
N GLU A 472 6.26 -4.92 -12.60
CA GLU A 472 7.61 -5.31 -12.18
C GLU A 472 8.59 -4.12 -12.24
N PHE A 473 8.47 -3.25 -13.25
CA PHE A 473 9.27 -2.03 -13.37
C PHE A 473 9.10 -1.10 -12.16
N PHE A 474 7.85 -0.87 -11.72
CA PHE A 474 7.59 -0.03 -10.55
C PHE A 474 7.99 -0.72 -9.23
N HIS A 475 7.79 -2.03 -9.09
CA HIS A 475 8.27 -2.78 -7.93
C HIS A 475 9.80 -2.75 -7.80
N CYS A 476 10.54 -2.89 -8.91
CA CYS A 476 12.00 -2.77 -8.92
C CYS A 476 12.46 -1.39 -8.39
N HIS A 477 11.78 -0.31 -8.78
CA HIS A 477 12.09 1.05 -8.29
C HIS A 477 11.68 1.27 -6.82
N GLY A 478 10.51 0.79 -6.40
CA GLY A 478 10.07 0.91 -5.00
C GLY A 478 10.92 0.08 -4.04
N TYR A 479 11.29 -1.14 -4.43
CA TYR A 479 12.16 -2.02 -3.65
C TYR A 479 13.56 -1.42 -3.47
N ALA A 480 14.10 -0.78 -4.52
CA ALA A 480 15.39 -0.10 -4.49
C ALA A 480 15.39 1.29 -3.80
N ASN A 481 14.22 1.86 -3.46
CA ASN A 481 14.11 3.18 -2.87
C ASN A 481 13.02 3.20 -1.78
N PRO A 482 13.36 3.07 -0.48
CA PRO A 482 12.37 3.06 0.60
C PRO A 482 11.66 4.41 0.83
N TYR A 483 12.00 5.45 0.05
CA TYR A 483 11.38 6.77 0.06
C TYR A 483 10.64 7.07 -1.27
N PHE A 484 10.29 6.05 -2.07
CA PHE A 484 9.72 6.24 -3.40
C PHE A 484 8.37 6.98 -3.44
N ASP A 485 7.63 6.97 -2.34
CA ASP A 485 6.37 7.71 -2.10
C ASP A 485 6.56 9.14 -1.55
N LYS A 486 7.80 9.56 -1.29
CA LYS A 486 8.14 10.88 -0.73
C LYS A 486 8.81 11.79 -1.76
N MET A 487 8.82 13.09 -1.48
CA MET A 487 9.56 14.07 -2.29
C MET A 487 10.95 14.36 -1.71
N GLU A 488 11.06 14.88 -0.49
CA GLU A 488 12.33 15.34 0.09
C GLU A 488 13.37 14.23 0.28
N GLU A 489 13.00 13.06 0.80
CA GLU A 489 13.95 11.99 1.08
C GLU A 489 14.31 11.13 -0.16
N SER A 490 13.61 11.33 -1.28
CA SER A 490 13.67 10.44 -2.44
C SER A 490 14.76 10.86 -3.44
N PRO A 491 15.87 10.10 -3.57
CA PRO A 491 17.04 10.52 -4.36
C PRO A 491 16.79 10.57 -5.87
N THR A 492 15.66 10.02 -6.35
CA THR A 492 15.25 10.08 -7.76
C THR A 492 14.15 11.11 -8.03
N CYS A 493 13.54 11.71 -6.99
CA CYS A 493 12.47 12.70 -7.16
C CYS A 493 13.05 14.11 -7.34
N LEU A 494 12.70 14.76 -8.46
CA LEU A 494 12.97 16.18 -8.67
C LEU A 494 12.18 17.02 -7.65
N GLN A 495 12.86 17.97 -7.00
CA GLN A 495 12.26 18.87 -6.03
C GLN A 495 11.52 20.00 -6.75
N ILE A 496 10.22 19.78 -6.96
CA ILE A 496 9.33 20.74 -7.59
C ILE A 496 8.64 21.58 -6.49
N ASP A 497 8.53 22.87 -6.75
CA ASP A 497 8.06 23.92 -5.84
C ASP A 497 6.51 23.91 -5.76
N TRP A 498 5.93 22.77 -5.37
CA TRP A 498 4.48 22.52 -5.41
C TRP A 498 3.70 23.28 -4.33
N ARG A 499 2.53 23.80 -4.71
CA ARG A 499 1.54 24.31 -3.75
C ARG A 499 1.00 23.18 -2.88
N TRP A 500 0.63 23.51 -1.64
CA TRP A 500 0.00 22.56 -0.70
C TRP A 500 0.81 21.27 -0.49
N HIS A 501 2.14 21.34 -0.59
CA HIS A 501 3.04 20.21 -0.32
C HIS A 501 3.24 20.00 1.18
N LYS A 502 3.63 21.08 1.87
CA LYS A 502 3.66 21.19 3.33
C LYS A 502 2.37 21.88 3.76
N ILE A 503 1.67 21.29 4.72
CA ILE A 503 0.42 21.82 5.25
C ILE A 503 0.76 22.54 6.55
N PRO A 504 0.47 23.85 6.70
CA PRO A 504 0.65 24.55 7.97
C PRO A 504 -0.16 23.90 9.09
N GLU A 505 0.45 23.74 10.27
CA GLU A 505 -0.17 23.06 11.42
C GLU A 505 -1.38 23.83 11.97
N LYS A 506 -1.36 25.16 11.85
CA LYS A 506 -2.45 26.06 12.24
C LYS A 506 -3.04 26.75 11.03
N GLU A 507 -4.33 27.07 11.10
CA GLU A 507 -5.02 27.84 10.07
C GLU A 507 -4.60 29.33 10.05
N GLU A 508 -4.12 29.85 11.18
CA GLU A 508 -3.53 31.19 11.32
C GLU A 508 -2.26 31.38 10.46
N ASP A 509 -1.45 30.32 10.32
CA ASP A 509 -0.19 30.34 9.58
C ASP A 509 -0.39 30.16 8.05
N MET A 510 -1.63 29.98 7.57
CA MET A 510 -1.90 29.74 6.14
C MET A 510 -1.91 31.04 5.33
N THR A 511 -1.09 31.10 4.28
CA THR A 511 -1.18 32.17 3.27
C THR A 511 -2.51 32.09 2.51
N ASP A 512 -2.89 33.14 1.79
CA ASP A 512 -4.12 33.09 0.98
C ASP A 512 -3.99 32.14 -0.23
N ASP A 513 -2.76 31.86 -0.71
CA ASP A 513 -2.55 30.79 -1.68
C ASP A 513 -2.71 29.39 -1.06
N ASP A 514 -2.30 29.19 0.20
CA ASP A 514 -2.57 27.95 0.95
C ASP A 514 -4.07 27.73 1.15
N LYS A 515 -4.80 28.78 1.56
CA LYS A 515 -6.27 28.74 1.71
C LYS A 515 -6.95 28.39 0.36
N LEU A 516 -6.48 28.98 -0.73
CA LEU A 516 -6.95 28.68 -2.09
C LEU A 516 -6.58 27.26 -2.54
N ALA A 517 -5.35 26.81 -2.31
CA ALA A 517 -4.87 25.49 -2.70
C ALA A 517 -5.59 24.38 -1.90
N ARG A 518 -5.84 24.58 -0.61
CA ARG A 518 -6.69 23.72 0.24
C ARG A 518 -8.11 23.60 -0.33
N SER A 519 -8.69 24.71 -0.77
CA SER A 519 -10.03 24.74 -1.38
C SER A 519 -10.05 24.00 -2.74
N GLN A 520 -9.05 24.25 -3.60
CA GLN A 520 -8.89 23.58 -4.89
C GLN A 520 -8.60 22.08 -4.74
N PHE A 521 -7.81 21.67 -3.74
CA PHE A 521 -7.58 20.26 -3.40
C PHE A 521 -8.86 19.56 -2.94
N LYS A 522 -9.64 20.20 -2.07
CA LYS A 522 -10.94 19.68 -1.62
C LYS A 522 -11.92 19.52 -2.79
N ALA A 523 -12.00 20.52 -3.67
CA ALA A 523 -12.83 20.47 -4.87
C ALA A 523 -12.41 19.34 -5.82
N TRP A 524 -11.11 19.08 -5.98
CA TRP A 524 -10.60 17.93 -6.73
C TRP A 524 -10.96 16.60 -6.07
N ARG A 525 -10.66 16.44 -4.78
CA ARG A 525 -10.92 15.21 -3.99
C ARG A 525 -12.40 14.81 -4.01
N GLU A 526 -13.30 15.78 -3.96
CA GLU A 526 -14.76 15.56 -3.89
C GLU A 526 -15.47 15.55 -5.25
N GLY A 527 -14.76 15.78 -6.37
CA GLY A 527 -15.35 15.85 -7.70
C GLY A 527 -16.28 17.05 -7.88
N GLN A 528 -15.82 18.23 -7.46
CA GLN A 528 -16.52 19.52 -7.50
C GLN A 528 -15.65 20.63 -8.14
N THR A 529 -14.77 20.27 -9.07
CA THR A 529 -13.86 21.19 -9.77
C THR A 529 -14.56 22.10 -10.78
N GLY A 530 -15.78 21.77 -11.18
CA GLY A 530 -16.48 22.46 -12.26
C GLY A 530 -16.06 22.00 -13.67
N PHE A 531 -15.14 21.03 -13.78
CA PHE A 531 -14.79 20.34 -15.01
C PHE A 531 -15.43 18.94 -15.02
N PRO A 532 -16.52 18.70 -15.79
CA PRO A 532 -17.35 17.51 -15.63
C PRO A 532 -16.65 16.18 -15.87
N TRP A 533 -15.60 16.15 -16.70
CA TRP A 533 -14.77 14.97 -16.91
C TRP A 533 -13.96 14.59 -15.66
N ILE A 534 -13.27 15.56 -15.07
CA ILE A 534 -12.49 15.40 -13.83
C ILE A 534 -13.41 15.00 -12.67
N ASP A 535 -14.55 15.67 -12.55
CA ASP A 535 -15.54 15.42 -11.50
C ASP A 535 -16.17 14.02 -11.63
N ALA A 536 -16.54 13.60 -12.84
CA ALA A 536 -17.07 12.26 -13.09
C ALA A 536 -16.06 11.16 -12.73
N ILE A 537 -14.76 11.37 -13.01
CA ILE A 537 -13.70 10.42 -12.66
C ILE A 537 -13.49 10.34 -11.14
N MET A 538 -13.44 11.47 -10.43
CA MET A 538 -13.25 11.47 -8.97
C MET A 538 -14.48 10.91 -8.24
N ILE A 539 -15.69 11.17 -8.75
CA ILE A 539 -16.92 10.55 -8.26
C ILE A 539 -16.96 9.04 -8.58
N GLN A 540 -16.42 8.58 -9.72
CA GLN A 540 -16.23 7.15 -9.98
C GLN A 540 -15.31 6.53 -8.93
N LEU A 541 -14.12 7.12 -8.69
CA LEU A 541 -13.17 6.62 -7.71
C LEU A 541 -13.81 6.49 -6.32
N LYS A 542 -14.52 7.53 -5.86
CA LYS A 542 -15.16 7.52 -4.54
C LYS A 542 -16.29 6.48 -4.41
N LYS A 543 -17.00 6.16 -5.50
CA LYS A 543 -18.14 5.21 -5.51
C LYS A 543 -17.75 3.76 -5.80
N GLU A 544 -16.86 3.54 -6.77
CA GLU A 544 -16.51 2.22 -7.30
C GLU A 544 -15.11 1.75 -6.85
N GLY A 545 -14.31 2.63 -6.25
CA GLY A 545 -12.95 2.33 -5.79
C GLY A 545 -11.93 2.03 -6.91
N TRP A 546 -12.33 2.12 -8.17
CA TRP A 546 -11.47 1.85 -9.32
C TRP A 546 -11.77 2.84 -10.45
N MET A 547 -10.73 3.22 -11.18
CA MET A 547 -10.84 3.98 -12.43
C MET A 547 -9.79 3.49 -13.43
N HIS A 548 -10.08 3.72 -14.72
CA HIS A 548 -9.16 3.40 -15.82
C HIS A 548 -7.85 4.21 -15.75
N HIS A 549 -6.77 3.68 -16.32
CA HIS A 549 -5.45 4.30 -16.30
C HIS A 549 -5.41 5.71 -16.94
N LEU A 550 -6.09 5.93 -18.07
CA LEU A 550 -6.19 7.24 -18.70
C LEU A 550 -7.13 8.20 -17.95
N ALA A 551 -8.05 7.68 -17.14
CA ALA A 551 -8.79 8.47 -16.17
C ALA A 551 -7.87 8.94 -15.02
N ARG A 552 -7.01 8.06 -14.49
CA ARG A 552 -5.95 8.42 -13.52
C ARG A 552 -5.04 9.51 -14.08
N HIS A 553 -4.64 9.40 -15.34
CA HIS A 553 -3.82 10.40 -16.03
C HIS A 553 -4.50 11.78 -16.07
N SER A 554 -5.80 11.82 -16.40
CA SER A 554 -6.59 13.05 -16.47
C SER A 554 -6.56 13.80 -15.13
N VAL A 555 -6.92 13.11 -14.04
CA VAL A 555 -7.06 13.76 -12.72
C VAL A 555 -5.73 14.04 -12.05
N ALA A 556 -4.70 13.20 -12.27
CA ALA A 556 -3.36 13.42 -11.74
C ALA A 556 -2.64 14.58 -12.45
N CYS A 557 -2.82 14.72 -13.77
CA CYS A 557 -2.27 15.85 -14.51
C CYS A 557 -2.95 17.16 -14.07
N PHE A 558 -4.28 17.20 -14.00
CA PHE A 558 -5.05 18.36 -13.52
C PHE A 558 -4.62 18.81 -12.12
N LEU A 559 -4.48 17.89 -11.15
CA LEU A 559 -4.02 18.22 -9.80
C LEU A 559 -2.61 18.82 -9.78
N THR A 560 -1.70 18.25 -10.58
CA THR A 560 -0.26 18.58 -10.53
C THR A 560 0.11 19.61 -11.61
N ARG A 561 0.91 19.23 -12.60
CA ARG A 561 1.51 20.11 -13.62
C ARG A 561 0.56 20.63 -14.71
N GLY A 562 -0.72 20.23 -14.69
CA GLY A 562 -1.74 20.69 -15.63
C GLY A 562 -2.39 22.00 -15.19
N ASP A 563 -3.02 22.01 -14.02
CA ASP A 563 -3.92 23.10 -13.62
C ASP A 563 -3.65 23.63 -12.20
N LEU A 564 -3.78 22.78 -11.17
CA LEU A 564 -3.81 23.25 -9.79
C LEU A 564 -2.41 23.49 -9.20
N TYR A 565 -1.37 22.88 -9.76
CA TYR A 565 0.02 22.96 -9.29
C TYR A 565 0.21 22.48 -7.84
N ILE A 566 -0.60 21.50 -7.43
CA ILE A 566 -0.60 20.91 -6.09
C ILE A 566 0.29 19.67 -6.07
N SER A 567 0.94 19.40 -4.93
CA SER A 567 1.87 18.29 -4.77
C SER A 567 1.25 16.92 -5.08
N TRP A 568 1.98 16.11 -5.85
CA TRP A 568 1.62 14.74 -6.18
C TRP A 568 1.47 13.83 -4.95
N VAL A 569 2.14 14.15 -3.83
CA VAL A 569 2.02 13.41 -2.57
C VAL A 569 0.59 13.50 -2.02
N ARG A 570 -0.06 14.67 -2.13
CA ARG A 570 -1.47 14.85 -1.72
C ARG A 570 -2.44 14.05 -2.61
N GLY A 571 -2.09 13.88 -3.89
CA GLY A 571 -2.82 13.02 -4.82
C GLY A 571 -2.61 11.53 -4.54
N LEU A 572 -1.38 11.14 -4.21
CA LEU A 572 -0.98 9.78 -3.80
C LEU A 572 -1.80 9.33 -2.60
N GLU A 573 -1.93 10.16 -1.57
CA GLU A 573 -2.75 9.89 -0.38
C GLU A 573 -4.22 9.65 -0.71
N VAL A 574 -4.85 10.47 -1.57
CA VAL A 574 -6.27 10.28 -1.97
C VAL A 574 -6.46 9.02 -2.80
N PHE A 575 -5.50 8.68 -3.66
CA PHE A 575 -5.50 7.40 -4.39
C PHE A 575 -5.25 6.21 -3.45
N GLN A 576 -4.38 6.37 -2.46
CA GLN A 576 -4.16 5.38 -1.41
C GLN A 576 -5.37 5.22 -0.49
N GLU A 577 -6.17 6.26 -0.28
CA GLU A 577 -7.43 6.13 0.45
C GLU A 577 -8.46 5.35 -0.36
N LEU A 578 -8.72 5.78 -1.60
CA LEU A 578 -9.92 5.36 -2.35
C LEU A 578 -9.73 4.17 -3.30
N LEU A 579 -8.52 3.89 -3.81
CA LEU A 579 -8.32 2.79 -4.77
C LEU A 579 -8.41 1.43 -4.08
N ILE A 580 -9.20 0.49 -4.62
CA ILE A 580 -9.13 -0.94 -4.25
C ILE A 580 -7.83 -1.60 -4.73
N ASP A 581 -7.21 -1.05 -5.78
CA ASP A 581 -5.92 -1.47 -6.33
C ASP A 581 -4.76 -0.53 -5.97
N HIS A 582 -4.82 0.12 -4.80
CA HIS A 582 -3.66 0.79 -4.24
C HIS A 582 -2.56 -0.23 -3.94
N ASP A 583 -1.52 -0.21 -4.77
CA ASP A 583 -0.22 -0.83 -4.54
C ASP A 583 0.81 0.28 -4.33
N TRP A 584 1.65 0.18 -3.29
CA TRP A 584 2.54 1.27 -2.90
C TRP A 584 3.52 1.66 -4.01
N SER A 585 4.19 0.68 -4.62
CA SER A 585 5.16 0.92 -5.70
C SER A 585 4.48 1.47 -6.95
N ILE A 586 3.36 0.88 -7.36
CA ILE A 586 2.66 1.29 -8.60
C ILE A 586 2.04 2.68 -8.43
N ASN A 587 1.42 2.98 -7.27
CA ASN A 587 0.80 4.29 -7.00
C ASN A 587 1.87 5.39 -7.00
N ALA A 588 2.94 5.23 -6.22
CA ALA A 588 4.04 6.20 -6.17
C ALA A 588 4.69 6.42 -7.55
N GLY A 589 5.04 5.34 -8.25
CA GLY A 589 5.67 5.43 -9.57
C GLY A 589 4.80 6.09 -10.65
N ASN A 590 3.47 5.90 -10.62
CA ASN A 590 2.56 6.58 -11.54
C ASN A 590 2.36 8.06 -11.16
N TRP A 591 2.28 8.41 -9.86
CA TRP A 591 2.18 9.81 -9.45
C TRP A 591 3.44 10.61 -9.83
N LEU A 592 4.62 10.04 -9.56
CA LEU A 592 5.92 10.60 -9.97
C LEU A 592 6.03 10.82 -11.49
N TRP A 593 5.51 9.89 -12.30
CA TRP A 593 5.44 10.02 -13.76
C TRP A 593 4.52 11.16 -14.17
N LEU A 594 3.27 11.15 -13.68
CA LEU A 594 2.24 12.09 -14.16
C LEU A 594 2.51 13.53 -13.75
N SER A 595 3.12 13.74 -12.58
CA SER A 595 3.61 15.04 -12.12
C SER A 595 4.88 15.51 -12.85
N SER A 596 5.54 14.65 -13.62
CA SER A 596 6.89 14.85 -14.16
C SER A 596 7.95 15.13 -13.07
N SER A 597 7.81 14.48 -11.90
CA SER A 597 8.82 14.50 -10.82
C SER A 597 9.90 13.41 -11.01
N TYR A 598 9.58 12.30 -11.68
CA TYR A 598 10.53 11.27 -12.12
C TYR A 598 9.99 10.54 -13.36
N PHE A 599 10.80 9.69 -14.01
CA PHE A 599 10.53 8.98 -15.28
C PHE A 599 10.24 9.86 -16.51
N PHE A 600 9.18 10.67 -16.50
CA PHE A 600 8.65 11.36 -17.69
C PHE A 600 8.90 12.87 -17.65
N LYS A 601 9.83 13.35 -18.49
CA LYS A 601 10.30 14.74 -18.50
C LYS A 601 9.55 15.69 -19.45
N ALA A 602 8.71 15.19 -20.35
CA ALA A 602 8.00 16.03 -21.33
C ALA A 602 6.74 16.69 -20.74
N TYR A 603 6.94 17.46 -19.66
CA TYR A 603 5.90 18.09 -18.84
C TYR A 603 4.99 19.07 -19.60
N PHE A 604 5.37 19.48 -20.82
CA PHE A 604 4.58 20.34 -21.70
C PHE A 604 3.37 19.65 -22.33
N ARG A 605 3.33 18.31 -22.43
CA ARG A 605 2.15 17.59 -22.93
C ARG A 605 1.11 17.42 -21.81
N VAL A 606 0.02 18.20 -21.84
CA VAL A 606 -1.00 18.29 -20.77
C VAL A 606 -2.33 17.70 -21.23
N TYR A 607 -2.99 16.90 -20.37
CA TYR A 607 -4.34 16.40 -20.65
C TYR A 607 -5.37 17.52 -20.44
N SER A 608 -6.01 17.97 -21.52
CA SER A 608 -7.09 18.97 -21.43
C SER A 608 -8.34 18.39 -20.74
N PRO A 609 -8.85 19.00 -19.66
CA PRO A 609 -10.01 18.50 -18.91
C PRO A 609 -11.33 18.64 -19.70
N SER A 610 -11.38 19.49 -20.73
CA SER A 610 -12.57 19.73 -21.55
C SER A 610 -12.62 18.91 -22.85
N THR A 611 -11.46 18.49 -23.40
CA THR A 611 -11.42 17.81 -24.72
C THR A 611 -11.03 16.34 -24.64
N PHE A 612 -10.20 15.92 -23.66
CA PHE A 612 -9.67 14.55 -23.65
C PHE A 612 -10.78 13.48 -23.57
N GLY A 613 -11.68 13.59 -22.58
CA GLY A 613 -12.78 12.63 -22.44
C GLY A 613 -13.73 12.58 -23.63
N LYS A 614 -13.91 13.71 -24.33
CA LYS A 614 -14.79 13.85 -25.50
C LYS A 614 -14.31 13.02 -26.70
N ASN A 615 -13.00 12.76 -26.81
CA ASN A 615 -12.44 11.91 -27.85
C ASN A 615 -12.79 10.42 -27.65
N TRP A 616 -13.20 10.04 -26.44
CA TRP A 616 -13.61 8.68 -26.06
C TRP A 616 -15.11 8.52 -25.85
N ASP A 617 -15.82 9.60 -25.50
CA ASP A 617 -17.26 9.66 -25.24
C ASP A 617 -17.84 11.00 -25.73
N PRO A 618 -18.07 11.16 -27.05
CA PRO A 618 -18.53 12.43 -27.61
C PRO A 618 -19.88 12.94 -27.07
N GLU A 619 -20.71 12.04 -26.52
CA GLU A 619 -22.03 12.35 -25.96
C GLU A 619 -21.99 12.68 -24.45
N GLY A 620 -20.88 12.36 -23.78
CA GLY A 620 -20.69 12.52 -22.34
C GLY A 620 -21.52 11.56 -21.49
N LEU A 621 -21.80 10.34 -21.96
CA LEU A 621 -22.55 9.31 -21.24
C LEU A 621 -21.91 8.97 -19.88
N PHE A 622 -20.59 8.93 -19.80
CA PHE A 622 -19.83 8.75 -18.56
C PHE A 622 -20.08 9.91 -17.58
N ILE A 623 -20.07 11.15 -18.07
CA ILE A 623 -20.39 12.35 -17.26
C ILE A 623 -21.83 12.26 -16.76
N ARG A 624 -22.79 11.90 -17.62
CA ARG A 624 -24.21 11.74 -17.23
C ARG A 624 -24.42 10.64 -16.18
N LYS A 625 -23.59 9.59 -16.16
CA LYS A 625 -23.63 8.51 -15.16
C LYS A 625 -23.18 8.98 -13.77
N TYR A 626 -22.06 9.69 -13.67
CA TYR A 626 -21.46 10.07 -12.37
C TYR A 626 -21.87 11.45 -11.86
N VAL A 627 -22.14 12.41 -12.76
CA VAL A 627 -22.59 13.77 -12.46
C VAL A 627 -24.06 13.94 -12.90
N PRO A 628 -25.04 13.36 -12.15
CA PRO A 628 -26.44 13.32 -12.57
C PRO A 628 -27.10 14.70 -12.70
N ALA A 629 -26.56 15.75 -12.05
CA ALA A 629 -26.97 17.14 -12.26
C ALA A 629 -26.81 17.59 -13.73
N LEU A 630 -25.82 17.04 -14.45
CA LEU A 630 -25.59 17.33 -15.88
C LEU A 630 -26.25 16.32 -16.82
N SER A 631 -27.03 15.35 -16.30
CA SER A 631 -27.66 14.28 -17.09
C SER A 631 -28.45 14.76 -18.32
N LYS A 632 -29.10 15.93 -18.22
CA LYS A 632 -29.89 16.58 -19.28
C LYS A 632 -29.15 17.71 -20.03
N MET A 633 -27.91 18.03 -19.68
CA MET A 633 -27.14 19.09 -20.35
C MET A 633 -26.87 18.67 -21.81
N PRO A 634 -27.18 19.49 -22.83
CA PRO A 634 -26.99 19.10 -24.23
C PRO A 634 -25.53 18.76 -24.53
N VAL A 635 -25.30 17.80 -25.44
CA VAL A 635 -23.98 17.29 -25.82
C VAL A 635 -22.97 18.41 -26.16
N LYS A 636 -23.42 19.49 -26.81
CA LYS A 636 -22.61 20.69 -27.10
C LYS A 636 -21.93 21.30 -25.86
N TYR A 637 -22.51 21.14 -24.68
CA TYR A 637 -22.07 21.79 -23.44
C TYR A 637 -21.73 20.78 -22.31
N ILE A 638 -21.85 19.46 -22.52
CA ILE A 638 -21.68 18.47 -21.44
C ILE A 638 -20.26 18.46 -20.82
N TYR A 639 -19.24 18.82 -21.61
CA TYR A 639 -17.84 18.98 -21.17
C TYR A 639 -17.51 20.41 -20.68
N GLU A 640 -18.31 21.41 -21.04
CA GLU A 640 -18.05 22.83 -20.73
C GLU A 640 -19.35 23.57 -20.36
N PRO A 641 -20.08 23.15 -19.32
CA PRO A 641 -21.44 23.60 -19.05
C PRO A 641 -21.54 25.08 -18.68
N TRP A 642 -20.46 25.69 -18.19
CA TRP A 642 -20.36 27.14 -17.96
C TRP A 642 -20.46 27.97 -19.25
N LYS A 643 -20.28 27.36 -20.43
CA LYS A 643 -20.52 27.99 -21.75
C LYS A 643 -21.96 27.86 -22.25
N ALA A 644 -22.84 27.16 -21.52
CA ALA A 644 -24.25 27.06 -21.86
C ALA A 644 -24.99 28.38 -21.52
N PRO A 645 -25.76 28.98 -22.44
CA PRO A 645 -26.62 30.11 -22.13
C PRO A 645 -27.61 29.78 -21.01
N MET A 646 -28.00 30.78 -20.18
CA MET A 646 -28.92 30.56 -19.05
C MET A 646 -30.23 29.86 -19.46
N THR A 647 -30.76 30.13 -20.65
CA THR A 647 -31.95 29.44 -21.18
C THR A 647 -31.73 27.93 -21.38
N VAL A 648 -30.52 27.52 -21.75
CA VAL A 648 -30.12 26.11 -21.88
C VAL A 648 -29.90 25.48 -20.51
N GLN A 649 -29.28 26.20 -19.57
CA GLN A 649 -29.12 25.76 -18.18
C GLN A 649 -30.48 25.51 -17.50
N HIS A 650 -31.42 26.45 -17.63
CA HIS A 650 -32.80 26.29 -17.17
C HIS A 650 -33.51 25.11 -17.84
N ALA A 651 -33.38 24.93 -19.17
CA ALA A 651 -33.99 23.81 -19.88
C ALA A 651 -33.40 22.44 -19.51
N ALA A 652 -32.10 22.38 -19.19
CA ALA A 652 -31.46 21.19 -18.62
C ALA A 652 -31.86 20.93 -17.16
N GLY A 653 -32.34 21.96 -16.44
CA GLY A 653 -32.63 21.88 -15.01
C GLY A 653 -31.37 21.89 -14.14
N CYS A 654 -30.30 22.57 -14.57
CA CYS A 654 -29.03 22.65 -13.86
C CYS A 654 -28.37 24.01 -14.11
N LEU A 655 -28.37 24.87 -13.09
CA LEU A 655 -27.77 26.19 -13.09
C LEU A 655 -26.32 26.14 -12.57
N ILE A 656 -25.39 26.66 -13.36
CA ILE A 656 -23.97 26.64 -13.02
C ILE A 656 -23.68 27.71 -11.96
N GLY A 657 -22.90 27.34 -10.95
CA GLY A 657 -22.72 28.09 -9.70
C GLY A 657 -23.77 27.79 -8.62
N LYS A 658 -24.75 26.91 -8.88
CA LYS A 658 -25.75 26.50 -7.88
C LYS A 658 -25.96 24.99 -7.83
N ASP A 659 -26.39 24.40 -8.94
CA ASP A 659 -26.75 22.98 -9.04
C ASP A 659 -25.53 22.12 -9.51
N TYR A 660 -24.52 22.79 -10.09
CA TYR A 660 -23.18 22.28 -10.40
C TYR A 660 -22.17 23.47 -10.33
N PRO A 661 -20.95 23.32 -9.80
CA PRO A 661 -20.01 24.44 -9.62
C PRO A 661 -19.50 25.07 -10.92
N PHE A 662 -19.02 26.32 -10.83
CA PHE A 662 -18.17 26.92 -11.85
C PHE A 662 -16.75 26.31 -11.80
N PRO A 663 -15.99 26.33 -12.90
CA PRO A 663 -14.58 25.94 -12.91
C PRO A 663 -13.75 26.64 -11.83
N ILE A 664 -13.03 25.86 -11.01
CA ILE A 664 -12.15 26.37 -9.93
C ILE A 664 -10.87 27.08 -10.43
N VAL A 665 -10.63 27.04 -11.74
CA VAL A 665 -9.55 27.71 -12.48
C VAL A 665 -9.97 27.96 -13.94
N ASP A 666 -9.36 28.95 -14.61
CA ASP A 666 -9.28 28.95 -16.08
C ASP A 666 -8.09 28.10 -16.53
N HIS A 667 -8.34 27.05 -17.30
CA HIS A 667 -7.33 26.10 -17.77
C HIS A 667 -6.17 26.77 -18.54
N LYS A 668 -6.43 27.81 -19.35
CA LYS A 668 -5.39 28.50 -20.14
C LYS A 668 -4.53 29.44 -19.32
N ILE A 669 -5.02 29.94 -18.20
CA ILE A 669 -4.22 30.67 -17.19
C ILE A 669 -3.44 29.65 -16.34
N ALA A 670 -4.12 28.60 -15.88
CA ALA A 670 -3.58 27.56 -15.02
C ALA A 670 -2.39 26.84 -15.64
N VAL A 671 -2.52 26.33 -16.87
CA VAL A 671 -1.41 25.68 -17.61
C VAL A 671 -0.20 26.60 -17.73
N ARG A 672 -0.38 27.90 -18.04
CA ARG A 672 0.76 28.84 -18.16
C ARG A 672 1.49 29.03 -16.82
N ARG A 673 0.76 29.13 -15.71
CA ARG A 673 1.33 29.17 -14.35
C ARG A 673 2.11 27.87 -14.05
N CYS A 674 1.52 26.71 -14.33
CA CYS A 674 2.16 25.42 -14.11
C CYS A 674 3.44 25.26 -14.96
N MET A 675 3.43 25.65 -16.24
CA MET A 675 4.63 25.60 -17.10
C MET A 675 5.76 26.50 -16.59
N ALA A 676 5.44 27.69 -16.07
CA ALA A 676 6.44 28.58 -15.47
C ALA A 676 7.08 27.95 -14.21
N GLY A 677 6.26 27.36 -13.32
CA GLY A 677 6.72 26.64 -12.14
C GLY A 677 7.58 25.41 -12.49
N MET A 678 7.09 24.55 -13.39
CA MET A 678 7.84 23.38 -13.87
C MET A 678 9.20 23.79 -14.45
N LYS A 679 9.23 24.83 -15.30
CA LYS A 679 10.47 25.35 -15.88
C LYS A 679 11.44 25.90 -14.81
N LYS A 680 10.94 26.60 -13.78
CA LYS A 680 11.72 27.08 -12.63
C LYS A 680 12.37 25.90 -11.89
N SER A 681 11.60 24.88 -11.49
CA SER A 681 12.12 23.73 -10.76
C SER A 681 13.07 22.84 -11.59
N TYR A 682 12.77 22.63 -12.88
CA TYR A 682 13.69 21.93 -13.80
C TYR A 682 15.02 22.67 -14.00
N ALA A 683 15.01 24.02 -14.01
CA ALA A 683 16.24 24.82 -14.08
C ALA A 683 17.04 24.82 -12.76
N VAL A 684 16.37 24.63 -11.61
CA VAL A 684 17.04 24.45 -10.30
C VAL A 684 17.66 23.06 -10.16
N GLY A 685 17.07 22.03 -10.77
CA GLY A 685 17.69 20.70 -10.94
C GLY A 685 17.99 19.92 -9.67
N LYS A 686 17.40 20.30 -8.52
CA LYS A 686 17.60 19.62 -7.23
C LYS A 686 16.77 18.33 -7.14
N TYR A 687 17.36 17.30 -6.52
CA TYR A 687 16.71 16.05 -6.20
C TYR A 687 16.63 15.85 -4.68
N GLY A 688 15.85 14.88 -4.23
CA GLY A 688 15.74 14.55 -2.81
C GLY A 688 17.05 13.98 -2.24
N SER A 689 17.13 13.89 -0.92
CA SER A 689 18.28 13.36 -0.19
C SER A 689 17.78 12.52 0.98
N PRO A 690 18.05 11.20 1.02
CA PRO A 690 17.75 10.36 2.16
C PRO A 690 18.25 10.97 3.48
N PRO A 691 17.53 10.77 4.60
CA PRO A 691 18.02 11.17 5.90
C PRO A 691 19.35 10.45 6.17
N ILE A 692 20.31 11.16 6.77
CA ILE A 692 21.56 10.56 7.20
C ILE A 692 21.21 9.50 8.23
N SER A 693 21.56 8.24 7.96
CA SER A 693 21.47 7.17 8.93
C SER A 693 22.44 7.46 10.07
N GLU A 694 21.94 8.00 11.18
CA GLU A 694 22.71 8.04 12.42
C GLU A 694 23.16 6.61 12.74
N PRO A 695 24.44 6.39 13.14
CA PRO A 695 24.86 5.08 13.56
C PRO A 695 23.99 4.65 14.75
N PRO A 696 23.55 3.38 14.82
CA PRO A 696 22.67 2.93 15.90
C PRO A 696 23.33 3.26 17.24
N THR A 697 22.68 4.13 18.02
CA THR A 697 23.22 4.61 19.28
C THR A 697 23.38 3.43 20.22
N SER A 698 24.63 2.96 20.36
CA SER A 698 24.98 1.90 21.31
C SER A 698 24.36 2.21 22.67
N PRO A 699 23.67 1.26 23.33
CA PRO A 699 23.02 1.48 24.61
C PRO A 699 24.09 1.96 25.58
N THR A 700 24.06 3.26 25.87
CA THR A 700 25.10 3.92 26.63
C THR A 700 24.70 3.83 28.07
N ASN A 701 25.21 2.82 28.78
CA ASN A 701 25.04 2.62 30.22
C ASN A 701 25.63 3.82 31.00
N LYS A 702 24.89 4.93 30.98
CA LYS A 702 25.11 6.14 31.76
C LYS A 702 24.32 6.02 33.05
N ARG A 703 24.81 5.19 33.98
CA ARG A 703 24.41 5.25 35.38
C ARG A 703 24.47 6.72 35.84
N PRO A 704 23.39 7.30 36.41
CA PRO A 704 23.44 8.65 36.94
C PRO A 704 24.45 8.72 38.10
N ARG A 705 25.59 9.38 37.87
CA ARG A 705 26.45 9.81 38.97
C ARG A 705 25.89 11.08 39.58
N GLU A 706 24.90 10.94 40.46
CA GLU A 706 24.76 11.94 41.50
C GLU A 706 25.95 11.84 42.46
N ASN A 707 26.67 12.95 42.62
CA ASN A 707 26.93 13.41 43.98
C ASN A 707 27.14 14.92 44.02
N SER A 708 26.69 15.52 45.12
CA SER A 708 26.96 16.92 45.48
C SER A 708 28.47 17.11 45.81
N SER A 709 29.08 18.30 45.83
CA SER A 709 28.71 19.48 46.61
C SER A 709 29.71 20.65 46.45
N SER A 710 29.23 21.88 46.74
CA SER A 710 29.96 23.05 47.27
C SER A 710 31.04 23.79 46.45
N SER A 711 31.01 25.14 46.58
CA SER A 711 32.03 26.16 46.18
C SER A 711 32.39 26.27 44.69
N SER A 712 32.64 27.46 44.13
CA SER A 712 32.47 28.85 44.62
C SER A 712 32.66 29.85 43.47
N GLU A 713 31.96 30.99 43.52
CA GLU A 713 32.30 32.36 43.03
C GLU A 713 33.03 32.61 41.69
N THR A 714 32.87 33.85 41.19
CA THR A 714 33.34 34.42 39.89
C THR A 714 32.57 33.94 38.65
N SER A 715 31.89 34.75 37.83
CA SER A 715 31.98 36.16 37.38
C SER A 715 32.62 36.34 35.99
N ASP A 716 32.13 37.36 35.29
CA ASP A 716 32.44 37.82 33.94
C ASP A 716 31.77 36.98 32.82
N ASP A 717 30.93 37.47 31.89
CA ASP A 717 30.61 38.79 31.29
C ASP A 717 31.05 38.89 29.81
N SER A 718 30.26 39.58 28.98
CA SER A 718 30.35 39.77 27.52
C SER A 718 30.31 38.47 26.66
N ALA A 719 29.41 38.26 25.70
CA ALA A 719 28.81 39.09 24.64
C ALA A 719 29.65 39.22 23.35
N GLN A 720 29.32 38.41 22.34
CA GLN A 720 29.26 38.78 20.92
C GLN A 720 28.34 37.83 20.15
#